data_AF-A0A1S3J0R3-F1
#
_entry.id   AF-A0A1S3J0R3-F1
#
_cell.length_a   1.000
_cell.length_b   1.000
_cell.length_c   1.000
_cell.angle_alpha   90.00
_cell.angle_beta   90.00
_cell.angle_gamma   90.00
#
_symmetry.space_group_name_H-M   'P 1'
#
loop_
_entity.id
_entity.type
_entity.pdbx_description
1 polymer ?
#
loop_
_entity_poly.entity_id
_entity_poly.type
_entity_poly.pdbx_seq_one_letter_code
_entity_poly.pdbx_strand_id
1 'polypeptide(L)'
;MEADIRSSGTQEKKKRGHIDEHTRGYYRRVSDTLQEGFESSEERDLFLRNVFKQLATEAVTVSQNQTVSRVVENIVQWASGTQLYQILTAFSFDWETVCTNRFASYVTQTIIKVTPQFWNQKVSDSDDETDDDEDAHANIDSEKENEKDKKGKYSTSLRVDFLSLCGHVLENTDTYVEHTYASHIIRTLLEATGAVRVTERIIRSRLSREQMSERNKVTPELVKVEELQPVCQKICARIMEIVLSKPEYFHNHLVVPVVQTVLLVSHKNHPEQCSEYCDRIVSLMMRNKKDGSTQKTAFRAMVLSQVSSHLIEQILELSTEGQYQSLLDTHFLPNLPEWSGHPVGNFVVQRLIKNVHNTSQLKQVFQALQKELENILAHNCCGVVVQLAEACHRLGAKQDKFVKALMKAFHCYSPVERQMKFMSLVTSLTTYEVFFKIEGSDEQDNPQEESSSTSIPMLTEVNYHGSLLVQHLLKYGNPRLLVSSFLDLKPTELQVLACNASGSHIVEAFLHSPTIGEKSQDVLYGRLKGHYVALACHRNGSRTLDSLWAQASLKNRILIAEELIKQESKLRSDRFGQYIYKNCALQNFAHRRREWKEVQTGNIKKRKLFKELLDDKDDVPNKKSKEEQGGDLCLGKMQLSELKDDHKGHGLELHDSHDSSKKTKKKGKNKIKIPIDKKKKQNSRKQKIQEQGSKTKKC
;
A
#
# COMPACT_ATOMS: atom_id res chain seq x y z
N MET A 1 -76.55 11.29 34.36
CA MET A 1 -77.01 10.88 33.01
C MET A 1 -76.06 11.52 32.00
N GLU A 2 -76.04 11.03 30.76
CA GLU A 2 -75.06 11.39 29.72
C GLU A 2 -73.60 10.99 30.03
N ALA A 3 -73.26 9.76 29.64
CA ALA A 3 -71.91 9.35 29.27
C ALA A 3 -72.05 8.10 28.39
N ASP A 4 -72.06 8.29 27.06
CA ASP A 4 -72.31 7.20 26.10
C ASP A 4 -71.36 7.29 24.90
N ILE A 5 -71.07 6.14 24.30
CA ILE A 5 -70.29 5.90 23.06
C ILE A 5 -68.95 6.64 22.92
N ARG A 6 -67.85 5.88 22.99
CA ARG A 6 -66.80 5.94 21.94
C ARG A 6 -65.94 4.67 21.87
N SER A 7 -66.28 3.83 20.90
CA SER A 7 -65.41 2.77 20.38
C SER A 7 -64.64 3.32 19.17
N SER A 8 -63.31 3.21 19.18
CA SER A 8 -62.49 3.26 17.95
C SER A 8 -61.18 2.50 18.19
N GLY A 9 -60.96 1.44 17.41
CA GLY A 9 -59.86 0.49 17.64
C GLY A 9 -58.47 1.05 17.31
N THR A 10 -57.49 0.74 18.15
CA THR A 10 -56.07 0.96 17.88
C THR A 10 -55.56 -0.05 16.85
N GLN A 11 -55.31 0.39 15.61
CA GLN A 11 -54.50 -0.37 14.67
C GLN A 11 -53.05 -0.42 15.17
N GLU A 12 -52.52 -1.61 15.45
CA GLU A 12 -51.10 -1.78 15.71
C GLU A 12 -50.29 -1.42 14.46
N LYS A 13 -49.40 -0.43 14.56
CA LYS A 13 -48.41 -0.16 13.52
C LYS A 13 -47.44 -1.34 13.45
N LYS A 14 -47.59 -2.21 12.45
CA LYS A 14 -46.66 -3.30 12.14
C LYS A 14 -45.21 -2.78 12.19
N LYS A 15 -44.36 -3.44 12.99
CA LYS A 15 -42.94 -3.06 13.12
C LYS A 15 -42.24 -3.23 11.77
N ARG A 16 -41.60 -2.17 11.26
CA ARG A 16 -40.76 -2.21 10.04
C ARG A 16 -39.75 -3.37 10.14
N GLY A 17 -39.63 -4.19 9.09
CA GLY A 17 -38.76 -5.38 9.05
C GLY A 17 -39.27 -6.62 9.82
N HIS A 18 -40.52 -6.64 10.30
CA HIS A 18 -41.14 -7.84 10.86
C HIS A 18 -41.54 -8.82 9.76
N ILE A 19 -40.81 -9.93 9.67
CA ILE A 19 -41.16 -11.13 8.90
C ILE A 19 -41.69 -12.21 9.84
N ASP A 20 -42.66 -12.99 9.38
CA ASP A 20 -43.17 -14.19 10.05
C ASP A 20 -42.11 -15.32 10.09
N GLU A 21 -42.40 -16.42 10.81
CA GLU A 21 -41.43 -17.52 10.96
C GLU A 21 -41.36 -18.44 9.73
N HIS A 22 -42.37 -18.49 8.85
CA HIS A 22 -42.29 -19.27 7.62
C HIS A 22 -41.30 -18.61 6.65
N THR A 23 -41.47 -17.31 6.39
CA THR A 23 -40.55 -16.47 5.59
C THR A 23 -39.15 -16.49 6.17
N ARG A 24 -39.01 -16.35 7.50
CA ARG A 24 -37.70 -16.45 8.18
C ARG A 24 -37.07 -17.84 8.06
N GLY A 25 -37.88 -18.89 8.13
CA GLY A 25 -37.46 -20.27 7.94
C GLY A 25 -37.03 -20.58 6.51
N TYR A 26 -37.69 -19.96 5.51
CA TYR A 26 -37.31 -20.05 4.10
C TYR A 26 -35.91 -19.48 3.87
N TYR A 27 -35.66 -18.21 4.21
CA TYR A 27 -34.33 -17.62 4.01
C TYR A 27 -33.24 -18.24 4.89
N ARG A 28 -33.58 -18.88 6.02
CA ARG A 28 -32.64 -19.72 6.77
C ARG A 28 -32.17 -20.90 5.91
N ARG A 29 -33.10 -21.73 5.42
CA ARG A 29 -32.79 -22.86 4.51
C ARG A 29 -31.99 -22.41 3.28
N VAL A 30 -32.37 -21.28 2.67
CA VAL A 30 -31.63 -20.73 1.53
C VAL A 30 -30.18 -20.39 1.90
N SER A 31 -29.95 -19.82 3.08
CA SER A 31 -28.59 -19.55 3.59
C SER A 31 -27.81 -20.81 3.92
N ASP A 32 -28.49 -21.91 4.29
CA ASP A 32 -27.87 -23.18 4.63
C ASP A 32 -27.42 -23.91 3.35
N THR A 33 -28.28 -24.03 2.34
CA THR A 33 -27.94 -24.58 1.01
C THR A 33 -26.79 -23.80 0.33
N LEU A 34 -26.76 -22.47 0.46
CA LEU A 34 -25.65 -21.64 -0.04
C LEU A 34 -24.30 -21.88 0.68
N GLN A 35 -24.29 -22.55 1.83
CA GLN A 35 -23.07 -22.97 2.54
C GLN A 35 -22.69 -24.43 2.24
N GLU A 36 -23.68 -25.29 1.97
CA GLU A 36 -23.48 -26.67 1.52
C GLU A 36 -22.89 -26.71 0.09
N GLY A 37 -23.35 -25.82 -0.79
CA GLY A 37 -22.94 -25.73 -2.18
C GLY A 37 -23.92 -26.43 -3.13
N PHE A 38 -23.50 -26.59 -4.39
CA PHE A 38 -24.28 -27.18 -5.47
C PHE A 38 -23.39 -28.14 -6.27
N GLU A 39 -23.95 -29.19 -6.83
CA GLU A 39 -23.22 -30.15 -7.67
C GLU A 39 -22.94 -29.60 -9.07
N SER A 40 -23.76 -28.64 -9.53
CA SER A 40 -23.64 -28.01 -10.86
C SER A 40 -23.97 -26.51 -10.85
N SER A 41 -23.58 -25.81 -11.92
CA SER A 41 -23.99 -24.42 -12.19
C SER A 41 -25.50 -24.31 -12.40
N GLU A 42 -26.04 -25.27 -13.13
CA GLU A 42 -27.41 -25.36 -13.60
C GLU A 42 -28.40 -25.53 -12.44
N GLU A 43 -28.05 -26.38 -11.47
CA GLU A 43 -28.77 -26.55 -10.20
C GLU A 43 -28.77 -25.24 -9.39
N ARG A 44 -27.60 -24.60 -9.21
CA ARG A 44 -27.46 -23.33 -8.51
C ARG A 44 -28.35 -22.26 -9.16
N ASP A 45 -28.33 -22.16 -10.49
CA ASP A 45 -29.00 -21.07 -11.20
C ASP A 45 -30.53 -21.27 -11.24
N LEU A 46 -31.01 -22.53 -11.30
CA LEU A 46 -32.42 -22.86 -11.07
C LEU A 46 -32.88 -22.56 -9.63
N PHE A 47 -32.06 -22.92 -8.63
CA PHE A 47 -32.32 -22.59 -7.23
C PHE A 47 -32.39 -21.07 -7.01
N LEU A 48 -31.41 -20.33 -7.55
CA LEU A 48 -31.37 -18.87 -7.48
C LEU A 48 -32.58 -18.24 -8.19
N ARG A 49 -32.97 -18.70 -9.39
CA ARG A 49 -34.16 -18.19 -10.11
C ARG A 49 -35.41 -18.25 -9.23
N ASN A 50 -35.63 -19.37 -8.52
CA ASN A 50 -36.75 -19.52 -7.59
C ASN A 50 -36.64 -18.59 -6.36
N VAL A 51 -35.43 -18.44 -5.80
CA VAL A 51 -35.17 -17.53 -4.68
C VAL A 51 -35.38 -16.06 -5.07
N PHE A 52 -34.98 -15.65 -6.27
CA PHE A 52 -35.21 -14.30 -6.79
C PHE A 52 -36.68 -14.03 -7.12
N LYS A 53 -37.42 -15.02 -7.69
CA LYS A 53 -38.88 -14.92 -7.93
C LYS A 53 -39.65 -14.65 -6.63
N GLN A 54 -39.29 -15.34 -5.54
CA GLN A 54 -39.83 -15.06 -4.20
C GLN A 54 -39.38 -13.68 -3.69
N LEU A 55 -38.07 -13.42 -3.67
CA LEU A 55 -37.47 -12.20 -3.11
C LEU A 55 -38.02 -10.91 -3.74
N ALA A 56 -38.26 -10.89 -5.05
CA ALA A 56 -38.81 -9.73 -5.75
C ALA A 56 -40.14 -9.23 -5.15
N THR A 57 -40.98 -10.13 -4.62
CA THR A 57 -42.29 -9.78 -4.03
C THR A 57 -42.20 -9.12 -2.65
N GLU A 58 -41.08 -9.28 -1.94
CA GLU A 58 -40.95 -8.91 -0.53
C GLU A 58 -39.65 -8.16 -0.20
N ALA A 59 -38.85 -7.81 -1.22
CA ALA A 59 -37.46 -7.38 -1.14
C ALA A 59 -37.22 -6.29 -0.08
N VAL A 60 -38.07 -5.25 -0.06
CA VAL A 60 -37.99 -4.13 0.90
C VAL A 60 -38.26 -4.58 2.33
N THR A 61 -39.16 -5.55 2.56
CA THR A 61 -39.50 -6.05 3.90
C THR A 61 -38.39 -6.95 4.44
N VAL A 62 -37.91 -7.90 3.64
CA VAL A 62 -36.87 -8.86 4.08
C VAL A 62 -35.50 -8.20 4.25
N SER A 63 -35.17 -7.21 3.43
CA SER A 63 -33.93 -6.43 3.56
C SER A 63 -33.85 -5.63 4.86
N GLN A 64 -34.99 -5.32 5.49
CA GLN A 64 -35.05 -4.66 6.80
C GLN A 64 -34.89 -5.63 7.98
N ASN A 65 -34.67 -6.93 7.74
CA ASN A 65 -34.50 -7.93 8.81
C ASN A 65 -33.02 -8.24 9.10
N GLN A 66 -32.63 -8.23 10.38
CA GLN A 66 -31.24 -8.43 10.83
C GLN A 66 -30.55 -9.69 10.29
N THR A 67 -31.30 -10.77 10.11
CA THR A 67 -30.75 -12.06 9.65
C THR A 67 -30.88 -12.16 8.14
N VAL A 68 -32.07 -11.89 7.60
CA VAL A 68 -32.33 -12.10 6.16
C VAL A 68 -31.61 -11.09 5.27
N SER A 69 -31.38 -9.84 5.71
CA SER A 69 -30.59 -8.88 4.91
C SER A 69 -29.23 -9.43 4.52
N ARG A 70 -28.59 -10.19 5.40
CA ARG A 70 -27.26 -10.80 5.19
C ARG A 70 -27.30 -11.98 4.22
N VAL A 71 -28.43 -12.69 4.19
CA VAL A 71 -28.70 -13.75 3.21
C VAL A 71 -28.87 -13.12 1.83
N VAL A 72 -29.66 -12.04 1.73
CA VAL A 72 -29.81 -11.26 0.49
C VAL A 72 -28.48 -10.63 0.04
N GLU A 73 -27.67 -10.06 0.94
CA GLU A 73 -26.29 -9.58 0.65
C GLU A 73 -25.36 -10.67 0.08
N ASN A 74 -25.61 -11.95 0.37
CA ASN A 74 -24.85 -13.07 -0.18
C ASN A 74 -25.43 -13.53 -1.53
N ILE A 75 -26.76 -13.58 -1.66
CA ILE A 75 -27.49 -13.98 -2.87
C ILE A 75 -27.27 -12.98 -4.02
N VAL A 76 -27.34 -11.67 -3.74
CA VAL A 76 -27.21 -10.59 -4.75
C VAL A 76 -25.87 -10.64 -5.51
N GLN A 77 -24.84 -11.28 -4.94
CA GLN A 77 -23.54 -11.47 -5.61
C GLN A 77 -23.60 -12.46 -6.80
N TRP A 78 -24.68 -13.26 -6.89
CA TRP A 78 -24.95 -14.24 -7.95
C TRP A 78 -26.12 -13.83 -8.86
N ALA A 79 -26.68 -12.64 -8.67
CA ALA A 79 -27.86 -12.19 -9.41
C ALA A 79 -27.56 -11.97 -10.90
N SER A 80 -28.47 -12.40 -11.79
CA SER A 80 -28.49 -11.98 -13.19
C SER A 80 -28.99 -10.52 -13.35
N GLY A 81 -28.81 -9.93 -14.53
CA GLY A 81 -29.33 -8.59 -14.82
C GLY A 81 -30.85 -8.48 -14.64
N THR A 82 -31.60 -9.52 -15.05
CA THR A 82 -33.06 -9.62 -14.88
C THR A 82 -33.45 -9.65 -13.39
N GLN A 83 -32.70 -10.39 -12.57
CA GLN A 83 -32.94 -10.55 -11.14
C GLN A 83 -32.60 -9.26 -10.35
N LEU A 84 -31.52 -8.57 -10.72
CA LEU A 84 -31.22 -7.24 -10.16
C LEU A 84 -32.27 -6.20 -10.55
N TYR A 85 -32.78 -6.25 -11.78
CA TYR A 85 -33.86 -5.36 -12.23
C TYR A 85 -35.10 -5.54 -11.35
N GLN A 86 -35.59 -6.78 -11.18
CA GLN A 86 -36.74 -7.09 -10.33
C GLN A 86 -36.59 -6.55 -8.89
N ILE A 87 -35.39 -6.66 -8.29
CA ILE A 87 -35.14 -6.12 -6.95
C ILE A 87 -35.09 -4.57 -6.97
N LEU A 88 -34.47 -3.95 -7.97
CA LEU A 88 -34.39 -2.49 -8.06
C LEU A 88 -35.77 -1.86 -8.31
N THR A 89 -36.62 -2.46 -9.13
CA THR A 89 -38.03 -2.05 -9.27
C THR A 89 -38.79 -2.23 -7.96
N ALA A 90 -38.59 -3.34 -7.24
CA ALA A 90 -39.21 -3.53 -5.93
C ALA A 90 -38.72 -2.51 -4.88
N PHE A 91 -37.47 -2.06 -4.98
CA PHE A 91 -36.89 -1.02 -4.13
C PHE A 91 -37.36 0.39 -4.51
N SER A 92 -37.71 0.67 -5.77
CA SER A 92 -38.09 2.01 -6.22
C SER A 92 -39.40 2.52 -5.61
N PHE A 93 -40.23 1.64 -5.05
CA PHE A 93 -41.43 2.01 -4.29
C PHE A 93 -41.12 2.59 -2.89
N ASP A 94 -39.93 2.39 -2.34
CA ASP A 94 -39.51 2.93 -1.03
C ASP A 94 -37.97 3.13 -0.97
N TRP A 95 -37.45 4.01 -1.84
CA TRP A 95 -36.03 4.39 -1.84
C TRP A 95 -35.56 4.92 -0.48
N GLU A 96 -36.42 5.62 0.27
CA GLU A 96 -36.10 6.14 1.60
C GLU A 96 -35.74 5.02 2.58
N THR A 97 -36.60 4.01 2.75
CA THR A 97 -36.35 2.91 3.68
C THR A 97 -35.12 2.10 3.27
N VAL A 98 -34.91 1.81 1.98
CA VAL A 98 -33.75 1.00 1.55
C VAL A 98 -32.43 1.76 1.61
N CYS A 99 -32.44 3.10 1.60
CA CYS A 99 -31.25 3.92 1.84
C CYS A 99 -30.98 4.19 3.33
N THR A 100 -32.03 4.34 4.15
CA THR A 100 -31.90 4.78 5.55
C THR A 100 -31.92 3.65 6.59
N ASN A 101 -32.49 2.48 6.28
CA ASN A 101 -32.63 1.40 7.28
C ASN A 101 -31.28 0.75 7.62
N ARG A 102 -31.09 0.45 8.92
CA ARG A 102 -29.89 -0.16 9.51
C ARG A 102 -29.46 -1.54 8.97
N PHE A 103 -30.29 -2.18 8.16
CA PHE A 103 -30.02 -3.46 7.50
C PHE A 103 -30.17 -3.35 5.97
N ALA A 104 -31.26 -2.76 5.49
CA ALA A 104 -31.51 -2.68 4.05
C ALA A 104 -30.44 -1.87 3.31
N SER A 105 -29.86 -0.85 3.95
CA SER A 105 -28.74 -0.09 3.39
C SER A 105 -27.51 -0.93 3.04
N TYR A 106 -27.28 -2.10 3.64
CA TYR A 106 -26.21 -3.02 3.27
C TYR A 106 -26.55 -3.86 2.03
N VAL A 107 -27.83 -4.23 1.87
CA VAL A 107 -28.35 -4.84 0.64
C VAL A 107 -28.23 -3.84 -0.52
N THR A 108 -28.70 -2.61 -0.33
CA THR A 108 -28.59 -1.53 -1.33
C THR A 108 -27.14 -1.25 -1.72
N GLN A 109 -26.20 -1.20 -0.77
CA GLN A 109 -24.76 -1.09 -1.07
C GLN A 109 -24.23 -2.28 -1.90
N THR A 110 -24.75 -3.48 -1.68
CA THR A 110 -24.33 -4.67 -2.43
C THR A 110 -24.85 -4.61 -3.87
N ILE A 111 -26.14 -4.28 -4.06
CA ILE A 111 -26.75 -4.06 -5.38
C ILE A 111 -25.95 -3.00 -6.15
N ILE A 112 -25.69 -1.83 -5.55
CA ILE A 112 -24.95 -0.73 -6.19
C ILE A 112 -23.56 -1.16 -6.68
N LYS A 113 -22.87 -2.04 -5.96
CA LYS A 113 -21.52 -2.51 -6.32
C LYS A 113 -21.52 -3.60 -7.41
N VAL A 114 -22.67 -4.22 -7.67
CA VAL A 114 -22.81 -5.30 -8.65
C VAL A 114 -23.47 -4.79 -9.94
N THR A 115 -24.49 -3.93 -9.88
CA THR A 115 -25.25 -3.45 -11.06
C THR A 115 -24.39 -2.93 -12.23
N PRO A 116 -23.30 -2.15 -12.04
CA PRO A 116 -22.49 -1.65 -13.16
C PRO A 116 -21.87 -2.72 -14.06
N GLN A 117 -21.70 -3.97 -13.60
CA GLN A 117 -21.14 -5.05 -14.43
C GLN A 117 -22.10 -5.48 -15.56
N PHE A 118 -23.40 -5.26 -15.39
CA PHE A 118 -24.43 -5.58 -16.38
C PHE A 118 -24.61 -4.49 -17.46
N TRP A 119 -23.93 -3.35 -17.33
CA TRP A 119 -24.16 -2.19 -18.20
C TRP A 119 -23.82 -2.45 -19.68
N ASN A 120 -22.75 -3.20 -19.92
CA ASN A 120 -22.21 -3.49 -21.25
C ASN A 120 -22.36 -4.96 -21.66
N GLN A 121 -23.09 -5.77 -20.89
CA GLN A 121 -23.41 -7.13 -21.32
C GLN A 121 -24.32 -7.07 -22.54
N LYS A 122 -23.85 -7.64 -23.66
CA LYS A 122 -24.74 -8.02 -24.75
C LYS A 122 -25.63 -9.14 -24.23
N VAL A 123 -26.92 -9.10 -24.54
CA VAL A 123 -27.88 -10.16 -24.23
C VAL A 123 -27.32 -11.50 -24.73
N SER A 124 -27.01 -12.39 -23.78
CA SER A 124 -26.76 -13.81 -24.00
C SER A 124 -28.10 -14.49 -24.31
N ASP A 125 -28.14 -15.31 -25.35
CA ASP A 125 -29.34 -16.07 -25.71
C ASP A 125 -29.64 -17.24 -24.74
N SER A 126 -28.79 -17.47 -23.73
CA SER A 126 -28.75 -18.69 -22.89
C SER A 126 -29.43 -18.62 -21.52
N ASP A 127 -29.64 -17.44 -20.94
CA ASP A 127 -29.66 -17.34 -19.45
C ASP A 127 -31.06 -17.35 -18.80
N ASP A 128 -32.13 -17.28 -19.59
CA ASP A 128 -33.51 -17.52 -19.15
C ASP A 128 -34.33 -18.04 -20.35
N GLU A 129 -34.64 -19.34 -20.36
CA GLU A 129 -35.92 -19.83 -20.88
C GLU A 129 -36.93 -19.66 -19.74
N THR A 130 -37.90 -18.76 -19.93
CA THR A 130 -39.07 -18.66 -19.04
C THR A 130 -40.19 -19.49 -19.62
N ASP A 131 -40.42 -20.68 -19.08
CA ASP A 131 -41.72 -21.34 -19.22
C ASP A 131 -42.79 -20.40 -18.64
N ASP A 132 -43.67 -19.90 -19.50
CA ASP A 132 -44.88 -19.19 -19.09
C ASP A 132 -45.88 -20.24 -18.57
N ASP A 133 -46.05 -20.34 -17.24
CA ASP A 133 -47.10 -21.16 -16.61
C ASP A 133 -48.49 -20.71 -17.10
N GLU A 134 -49.08 -21.43 -18.06
CA GLU A 134 -50.42 -21.17 -18.60
C GLU A 134 -51.53 -21.46 -17.57
N ASP A 135 -51.92 -20.48 -16.75
CA ASP A 135 -53.12 -20.63 -15.90
C ASP A 135 -53.93 -19.31 -15.71
N ALA A 136 -54.44 -18.78 -16.82
CA ALA A 136 -55.40 -17.66 -16.82
C ALA A 136 -56.32 -17.64 -18.08
N HIS A 137 -57.36 -18.48 -18.11
CA HIS A 137 -58.38 -18.45 -19.18
C HIS A 137 -59.26 -17.18 -19.15
N ALA A 138 -58.85 -16.09 -19.82
CA ALA A 138 -59.75 -14.96 -20.16
C ALA A 138 -59.26 -14.08 -21.34
N ASN A 139 -59.29 -14.65 -22.55
CA ASN A 139 -59.48 -14.00 -23.87
C ASN A 139 -59.45 -12.45 -23.97
N ILE A 140 -58.41 -11.88 -24.63
CA ILE A 140 -58.46 -10.88 -25.73
C ILE A 140 -57.02 -10.44 -26.13
N ASP A 141 -56.86 -10.04 -27.40
CA ASP A 141 -55.61 -9.70 -28.11
C ASP A 141 -54.51 -8.98 -27.30
N SER A 142 -53.30 -9.56 -27.32
CA SER A 142 -52.04 -8.83 -27.10
C SER A 142 -50.91 -9.47 -27.92
N GLU A 143 -49.94 -8.64 -28.32
CA GLU A 143 -48.95 -9.00 -29.34
C GLU A 143 -47.81 -9.86 -28.77
N LYS A 144 -47.32 -10.84 -29.56
CA LYS A 144 -46.15 -11.63 -29.19
C LYS A 144 -44.86 -10.81 -29.36
N GLU A 145 -44.53 -9.96 -28.39
CA GLU A 145 -43.19 -9.32 -28.29
C GLU A 145 -42.10 -10.40 -28.37
N ASN A 146 -41.10 -10.21 -29.27
CA ASN A 146 -40.01 -11.18 -29.37
C ASN A 146 -39.20 -11.23 -28.08
N GLU A 147 -38.69 -12.42 -27.77
CA GLU A 147 -37.89 -12.68 -26.58
C GLU A 147 -36.61 -11.82 -26.50
N LYS A 148 -36.02 -11.50 -27.66
CA LYS A 148 -34.86 -10.58 -27.75
C LYS A 148 -35.25 -9.13 -27.43
N ASP A 149 -36.47 -8.71 -27.75
CA ASP A 149 -37.01 -7.41 -27.36
C ASP A 149 -37.29 -7.38 -25.86
N LYS A 150 -37.88 -8.44 -25.28
CA LYS A 150 -38.01 -8.61 -23.81
C LYS A 150 -36.65 -8.50 -23.10
N LYS A 151 -35.62 -9.21 -23.56
CA LYS A 151 -34.27 -9.19 -22.95
C LYS A 151 -33.57 -7.82 -23.11
N GLY A 152 -33.75 -7.13 -24.23
CA GLY A 152 -33.28 -5.74 -24.40
C GLY A 152 -34.01 -4.72 -23.50
N LYS A 153 -35.32 -4.90 -23.33
CA LYS A 153 -36.20 -4.13 -22.44
C LYS A 153 -35.73 -4.25 -20.98
N TYR A 154 -35.42 -5.45 -20.49
CA TYR A 154 -34.86 -5.63 -19.13
C TYR A 154 -33.50 -4.95 -18.90
N SER A 155 -32.55 -5.06 -19.84
CA SER A 155 -31.25 -4.36 -19.72
C SER A 155 -31.42 -2.84 -19.67
N THR A 156 -32.40 -2.31 -20.43
CA THR A 156 -32.73 -0.88 -20.44
C THR A 156 -33.37 -0.45 -19.11
N SER A 157 -34.37 -1.18 -18.62
CA SER A 157 -35.05 -0.88 -17.35
C SER A 157 -34.13 -0.99 -16.14
N LEU A 158 -33.17 -1.93 -16.12
CA LEU A 158 -32.13 -2.01 -15.08
C LEU A 158 -31.33 -0.70 -14.95
N ARG A 159 -30.97 -0.08 -16.09
CA ARG A 159 -30.29 1.22 -16.09
C ARG A 159 -31.20 2.33 -15.61
N VAL A 160 -32.48 2.33 -16.01
CA VAL A 160 -33.47 3.33 -15.58
C VAL A 160 -33.66 3.31 -14.07
N ASP A 161 -33.87 2.14 -13.47
CA ASP A 161 -34.08 2.01 -12.02
C ASP A 161 -32.80 2.36 -11.23
N PHE A 162 -31.62 1.99 -11.74
CA PHE A 162 -30.34 2.40 -11.14
C PHE A 162 -30.12 3.93 -11.22
N LEU A 163 -30.50 4.55 -12.34
CA LEU A 163 -30.46 6.01 -12.49
C LEU A 163 -31.52 6.72 -11.62
N SER A 164 -32.67 6.09 -11.37
CA SER A 164 -33.68 6.56 -10.41
C SER A 164 -33.10 6.58 -8.99
N LEU A 165 -32.41 5.52 -8.55
CA LEU A 165 -31.69 5.49 -7.27
C LEU A 165 -30.62 6.58 -7.19
N CYS A 166 -29.86 6.83 -8.28
CA CYS A 166 -28.91 7.95 -8.33
C CYS A 166 -29.61 9.32 -8.21
N GLY A 167 -30.76 9.49 -8.84
CA GLY A 167 -31.58 10.71 -8.75
C GLY A 167 -32.11 10.96 -7.34
N HIS A 168 -32.73 9.96 -6.73
CA HIS A 168 -33.24 10.02 -5.36
C HIS A 168 -32.15 10.40 -4.35
N VAL A 169 -30.93 9.83 -4.48
CA VAL A 169 -29.81 10.19 -3.61
C VAL A 169 -29.28 11.60 -3.89
N LEU A 170 -29.27 12.06 -5.14
CA LEU A 170 -28.90 13.43 -5.52
C LEU A 170 -29.86 14.47 -4.92
N GLU A 171 -31.17 14.19 -4.95
CA GLU A 171 -32.23 15.02 -4.38
C GLU A 171 -32.13 15.10 -2.86
N ASN A 172 -31.96 13.96 -2.19
CA ASN A 172 -31.89 13.85 -0.71
C ASN A 172 -30.47 14.05 -0.13
N THR A 173 -29.50 14.55 -0.93
CA THR A 173 -28.09 14.65 -0.51
C THR A 173 -27.91 15.53 0.74
N ASP A 174 -28.73 16.55 0.93
CA ASP A 174 -28.67 17.50 2.04
C ASP A 174 -28.83 16.85 3.42
N THR A 175 -29.70 15.84 3.53
CA THR A 175 -29.89 15.02 4.73
C THR A 175 -29.02 13.76 4.73
N TYR A 176 -28.78 13.17 3.55
CA TYR A 176 -28.09 11.87 3.45
C TYR A 176 -26.59 11.95 3.79
N VAL A 177 -25.93 13.10 3.63
CA VAL A 177 -24.50 13.27 3.99
C VAL A 177 -24.24 13.12 5.49
N GLU A 178 -25.17 13.54 6.34
CA GLU A 178 -25.06 13.48 7.80
C GLU A 178 -25.82 12.30 8.44
N HIS A 179 -26.44 11.46 7.63
CA HIS A 179 -27.23 10.32 8.09
C HIS A 179 -26.41 9.02 8.22
N THR A 180 -26.54 8.33 9.36
CA THR A 180 -25.71 7.18 9.77
C THR A 180 -25.60 6.05 8.75
N TYR A 181 -26.66 5.77 7.98
CA TYR A 181 -26.69 4.69 7.00
C TYR A 181 -26.59 5.20 5.56
N ALA A 182 -27.48 6.11 5.15
CA ALA A 182 -27.46 6.77 3.84
C ALA A 182 -26.10 7.41 3.44
N SER A 183 -25.28 7.91 4.37
CA SER A 183 -23.93 8.38 4.03
C SER A 183 -23.01 7.27 3.49
N HIS A 184 -23.26 6.00 3.81
CA HIS A 184 -22.59 4.84 3.19
C HIS A 184 -23.16 4.50 1.80
N ILE A 185 -24.44 4.81 1.54
CA ILE A 185 -25.05 4.72 0.21
C ILE A 185 -24.38 5.73 -0.73
N ILE A 186 -24.26 7.00 -0.32
CA ILE A 186 -23.55 8.03 -1.10
C ILE A 186 -22.12 7.57 -1.43
N ARG A 187 -21.36 7.14 -0.42
CA ARG A 187 -19.98 6.69 -0.62
C ARG A 187 -19.88 5.52 -1.59
N THR A 188 -20.81 4.58 -1.51
CA THR A 188 -20.87 3.40 -2.38
C THR A 188 -21.32 3.73 -3.81
N LEU A 189 -22.27 4.66 -4.00
CA LEU A 189 -22.63 5.18 -5.31
C LEU A 189 -21.45 5.89 -5.97
N LEU A 190 -20.67 6.67 -5.23
CA LEU A 190 -19.48 7.34 -5.74
C LEU A 190 -18.36 6.34 -6.12
N GLU A 191 -18.13 5.28 -5.32
CA GLU A 191 -17.22 4.19 -5.73
C GLU A 191 -17.67 3.53 -7.03
N ALA A 192 -18.96 3.19 -7.15
CA ALA A 192 -19.52 2.46 -8.28
C ALA A 192 -19.61 3.30 -9.57
N THR A 193 -20.25 4.48 -9.50
CA THR A 193 -20.44 5.37 -10.67
C THR A 193 -19.11 5.97 -11.15
N GLY A 194 -18.17 6.27 -10.25
CA GLY A 194 -16.83 6.72 -10.61
C GLY A 194 -15.85 5.60 -10.99
N ALA A 195 -16.21 4.32 -10.75
CA ALA A 195 -15.31 3.17 -10.83
C ALA A 195 -13.97 3.39 -10.08
N VAL A 196 -14.08 3.86 -8.82
CA VAL A 196 -12.93 4.16 -7.94
C VAL A 196 -13.10 3.39 -6.64
N ARG A 197 -12.23 2.40 -6.39
CA ARG A 197 -12.17 1.75 -5.08
C ARG A 197 -11.52 2.69 -4.08
N VAL A 198 -12.27 3.06 -3.05
CA VAL A 198 -11.80 3.94 -1.98
C VAL A 198 -11.25 3.11 -0.81
N THR A 199 -10.32 3.67 -0.04
CA THR A 199 -9.68 2.95 1.07
C THR A 199 -10.71 2.51 2.11
N GLU A 200 -10.67 1.22 2.49
CA GLU A 200 -11.54 0.57 3.49
C GLU A 200 -11.69 1.33 4.81
N ARG A 201 -10.71 2.17 5.18
CA ARG A 201 -10.75 3.02 6.36
C ARG A 201 -11.83 4.12 6.31
N ILE A 202 -12.24 4.53 5.11
CA ILE A 202 -13.22 5.59 4.81
C ILE A 202 -14.61 4.98 4.55
N ILE A 203 -14.65 3.81 3.89
CA ILE A 203 -15.90 3.12 3.52
C ILE A 203 -16.49 2.33 4.70
N ARG A 204 -15.66 1.71 5.57
CA ARG A 204 -16.12 0.84 6.66
C ARG A 204 -15.69 1.31 8.05
N SER A 205 -16.63 1.23 9.00
CA SER A 205 -16.39 1.47 10.43
C SER A 205 -15.37 0.48 11.01
N ARG A 206 -14.70 0.83 12.12
CA ARG A 206 -13.65 -0.03 12.71
C ARG A 206 -14.15 -1.45 13.01
N LEU A 207 -15.31 -1.55 13.67
CA LEU A 207 -16.00 -2.81 13.98
C LEU A 207 -16.32 -3.63 12.73
N SER A 208 -16.76 -3.00 11.64
CA SER A 208 -17.06 -3.69 10.38
C SER A 208 -15.80 -4.28 9.73
N ARG A 209 -14.64 -3.60 9.84
CA ARG A 209 -13.36 -4.12 9.33
C ARG A 209 -12.85 -5.29 10.19
N GLU A 210 -12.93 -5.16 11.51
CA GLU A 210 -12.56 -6.20 12.48
C GLU A 210 -13.36 -7.50 12.23
N GLN A 211 -14.69 -7.38 12.03
CA GLN A 211 -15.59 -8.49 11.68
C GLN A 211 -15.41 -9.04 10.26
N MET A 212 -14.68 -8.35 9.37
CA MET A 212 -14.39 -8.81 8.02
C MET A 212 -13.02 -9.49 7.88
N SER A 213 -12.05 -9.24 8.75
CA SER A 213 -10.75 -9.96 8.74
C SER A 213 -10.90 -11.48 8.91
N GLU A 214 -12.03 -11.94 9.42
CA GLU A 214 -12.37 -13.37 9.60
C GLU A 214 -13.17 -13.96 8.43
N ARG A 215 -13.49 -13.17 7.40
CA ARG A 215 -14.43 -13.55 6.33
C ARG A 215 -13.85 -13.29 4.93
N ASN A 216 -13.56 -14.36 4.21
CA ASN A 216 -13.16 -14.35 2.80
C ASN A 216 -14.31 -13.96 1.85
N LYS A 217 -14.92 -12.78 2.01
CA LYS A 217 -15.84 -12.22 0.99
C LYS A 217 -15.03 -11.75 -0.21
N VAL A 218 -15.38 -12.23 -1.40
CA VAL A 218 -14.91 -11.67 -2.67
C VAL A 218 -15.50 -10.27 -2.81
N THR A 219 -14.67 -9.28 -3.12
CA THR A 219 -15.10 -7.90 -3.36
C THR A 219 -15.23 -7.69 -4.87
N PRO A 220 -16.43 -7.41 -5.43
CA PRO A 220 -16.64 -7.27 -6.88
C PRO A 220 -15.67 -6.29 -7.55
N GLU A 221 -15.35 -6.51 -8.82
CA GLU A 221 -14.57 -5.55 -9.60
C GLU A 221 -15.45 -4.35 -10.00
N LEU A 222 -14.91 -3.13 -9.92
CA LEU A 222 -15.66 -1.92 -10.25
C LEU A 222 -15.49 -1.59 -11.74
N VAL A 223 -16.52 -1.92 -12.53
CA VAL A 223 -16.55 -1.70 -13.98
C VAL A 223 -16.71 -0.21 -14.30
N LYS A 224 -15.84 0.34 -15.16
CA LYS A 224 -16.00 1.72 -15.65
C LYS A 224 -17.12 1.79 -16.68
N VAL A 225 -18.09 2.68 -16.42
CA VAL A 225 -19.22 2.98 -17.30
C VAL A 225 -19.19 4.47 -17.63
N GLU A 226 -19.11 4.83 -18.91
CA GLU A 226 -19.04 6.24 -19.32
C GLU A 226 -20.34 6.99 -19.06
N GLU A 227 -21.50 6.35 -19.28
CA GLU A 227 -22.85 6.91 -18.98
C GLU A 227 -23.01 7.32 -17.49
N LEU A 228 -22.25 6.69 -16.58
CA LEU A 228 -22.28 6.99 -15.15
C LEU A 228 -21.29 8.07 -14.70
N GLN A 229 -20.30 8.48 -15.52
CA GLN A 229 -19.35 9.53 -15.12
C GLN A 229 -20.03 10.89 -14.90
N PRO A 230 -20.94 11.37 -15.78
CA PRO A 230 -21.67 12.62 -15.53
C PRO A 230 -22.60 12.54 -14.31
N VAL A 231 -23.10 11.34 -13.97
CA VAL A 231 -23.93 11.12 -12.78
C VAL A 231 -23.08 11.23 -11.52
N CYS A 232 -21.92 10.57 -11.50
CA CYS A 232 -20.93 10.70 -10.44
C CYS A 232 -20.51 12.16 -10.22
N GLN A 233 -20.21 12.88 -11.31
CA GLN A 233 -19.77 14.28 -11.22
C GLN A 233 -20.86 15.21 -10.66
N LYS A 234 -22.13 15.01 -11.04
CA LYS A 234 -23.27 15.75 -10.46
C LYS A 234 -23.41 15.50 -8.96
N ILE A 235 -23.28 14.25 -8.51
CA ILE A 235 -23.34 13.89 -7.09
C ILE A 235 -22.17 14.52 -6.33
N CYS A 236 -20.94 14.42 -6.83
CA CYS A 236 -19.76 15.12 -6.26
C CYS A 236 -20.00 16.63 -6.13
N ALA A 237 -20.48 17.28 -7.19
CA ALA A 237 -20.73 18.72 -7.20
C ALA A 237 -21.80 19.14 -6.17
N ARG A 238 -22.91 18.40 -6.07
CA ARG A 238 -23.99 18.67 -5.10
C ARG A 238 -23.53 18.49 -3.66
N ILE A 239 -22.75 17.43 -3.37
CA ILE A 239 -22.14 17.23 -2.04
C ILE A 239 -21.24 18.42 -1.69
N MET A 240 -20.36 18.84 -2.61
CA MET A 240 -19.43 19.93 -2.36
C MET A 240 -20.13 21.28 -2.22
N GLU A 241 -21.19 21.55 -2.98
CA GLU A 241 -22.05 22.73 -2.80
C GLU A 241 -22.58 22.81 -1.35
N ILE A 242 -23.20 21.73 -0.87
CA ILE A 242 -23.76 21.63 0.48
C ILE A 242 -22.67 21.76 1.54
N VAL A 243 -21.58 20.99 1.45
CA VAL A 243 -20.51 20.97 2.46
C VAL A 243 -19.76 22.31 2.52
N LEU A 244 -19.49 22.96 1.38
CA LEU A 244 -18.81 24.26 1.35
C LEU A 244 -19.72 25.41 1.86
N SER A 245 -21.03 25.18 2.01
CA SER A 245 -21.94 26.14 2.67
C SER A 245 -21.98 26.02 4.20
N LYS A 246 -21.54 24.89 4.77
CA LYS A 246 -21.64 24.52 6.20
C LYS A 246 -20.27 24.09 6.76
N PRO A 247 -19.35 25.02 7.10
CA PRO A 247 -17.99 24.68 7.54
C PRO A 247 -17.90 23.71 8.74
N GLU A 248 -18.92 23.68 9.60
CA GLU A 248 -19.07 22.74 10.70
C GLU A 248 -19.10 21.26 10.25
N TYR A 249 -19.49 20.97 9.00
CA TYR A 249 -19.45 19.62 8.44
C TYR A 249 -18.05 19.04 8.32
N PHE A 250 -17.00 19.87 8.28
CA PHE A 250 -15.61 19.39 8.34
C PHE A 250 -15.20 18.86 9.74
N HIS A 251 -16.06 19.00 10.75
CA HIS A 251 -15.93 18.35 12.06
C HIS A 251 -16.89 17.16 12.24
N ASN A 252 -17.81 16.90 11.30
CA ASN A 252 -18.81 15.83 11.41
C ASN A 252 -18.23 14.48 10.95
N HIS A 253 -18.24 13.49 11.85
CA HIS A 253 -17.68 12.15 11.63
C HIS A 253 -18.41 11.30 10.58
N LEU A 254 -19.63 11.68 10.18
CA LEU A 254 -20.37 11.04 9.09
C LEU A 254 -20.10 11.72 7.74
N VAL A 255 -19.98 13.06 7.73
CA VAL A 255 -19.78 13.86 6.51
C VAL A 255 -18.33 13.82 6.03
N VAL A 256 -17.33 13.88 6.91
CA VAL A 256 -15.91 13.87 6.52
C VAL A 256 -15.53 12.65 5.65
N PRO A 257 -15.95 11.41 5.96
CA PRO A 257 -15.75 10.26 5.07
C PRO A 257 -16.40 10.41 3.69
N VAL A 258 -17.54 11.11 3.59
CA VAL A 258 -18.17 11.42 2.29
C VAL A 258 -17.31 12.41 1.50
N VAL A 259 -16.81 13.48 2.14
CA VAL A 259 -15.91 14.45 1.51
C VAL A 259 -14.60 13.79 1.05
N GLN A 260 -13.99 12.94 1.87
CA GLN A 260 -12.80 12.18 1.47
C GLN A 260 -13.07 11.27 0.26
N THR A 261 -14.26 10.68 0.18
CA THR A 261 -14.67 9.85 -0.97
C THR A 261 -14.84 10.69 -2.23
N VAL A 262 -15.50 11.85 -2.14
CA VAL A 262 -15.60 12.82 -3.26
C VAL A 262 -14.23 13.24 -3.74
N LEU A 263 -13.32 13.64 -2.84
CA LEU A 263 -11.96 14.05 -3.21
C LEU A 263 -11.18 12.92 -3.89
N LEU A 264 -11.24 11.67 -3.39
CA LEU A 264 -10.56 10.53 -4.01
C LEU A 264 -11.12 10.17 -5.40
N VAL A 265 -12.44 10.25 -5.57
CA VAL A 265 -13.12 9.97 -6.85
C VAL A 265 -12.83 11.09 -7.87
N SER A 266 -12.96 12.35 -7.46
CA SER A 266 -12.61 13.51 -8.28
C SER A 266 -11.11 13.53 -8.60
N HIS A 267 -10.20 13.13 -7.71
CA HIS A 267 -8.77 13.10 -8.04
C HIS A 267 -8.45 12.13 -9.19
N LYS A 268 -9.07 10.95 -9.21
CA LYS A 268 -8.84 9.95 -10.26
C LYS A 268 -9.50 10.34 -11.60
N ASN A 269 -10.69 10.96 -11.57
CA ASN A 269 -11.49 11.15 -12.79
C ASN A 269 -11.51 12.61 -13.30
N HIS A 270 -11.33 13.60 -12.40
CA HIS A 270 -11.41 15.05 -12.67
C HIS A 270 -10.39 15.83 -11.80
N PRO A 271 -9.07 15.62 -11.96
CA PRO A 271 -8.05 16.10 -11.02
C PRO A 271 -8.05 17.62 -10.80
N GLU A 272 -8.35 18.42 -11.82
CA GLU A 272 -8.48 19.88 -11.71
C GLU A 272 -9.62 20.30 -10.77
N GLN A 273 -10.77 19.62 -10.86
CA GLN A 273 -11.91 19.83 -9.96
C GLN A 273 -11.59 19.38 -8.53
N CYS A 274 -10.79 18.32 -8.35
CA CYS A 274 -10.28 17.95 -7.04
C CYS A 274 -9.34 19.04 -6.46
N SER A 275 -8.49 19.65 -7.29
CA SER A 275 -7.62 20.76 -6.87
C SER A 275 -8.45 21.95 -6.39
N GLU A 276 -9.48 22.34 -7.16
CA GLU A 276 -10.43 23.40 -6.80
C GLU A 276 -11.16 23.10 -5.48
N TYR A 277 -11.60 21.86 -5.27
CA TYR A 277 -12.22 21.43 -4.01
C TYR A 277 -11.25 21.51 -2.83
N CYS A 278 -9.99 21.07 -2.99
CA CYS A 278 -8.96 21.23 -1.96
C CYS A 278 -8.75 22.71 -1.61
N ASP A 279 -8.58 23.59 -2.61
CA ASP A 279 -8.38 25.03 -2.40
C ASP A 279 -9.59 25.71 -1.74
N ARG A 280 -10.81 25.31 -2.10
CA ARG A 280 -12.06 25.83 -1.51
C ARG A 280 -12.26 25.35 -0.08
N ILE A 281 -11.96 24.09 0.23
CA ILE A 281 -11.97 23.60 1.62
C ILE A 281 -10.93 24.39 2.42
N VAL A 282 -9.67 24.45 2.00
CA VAL A 282 -8.60 25.22 2.67
C VAL A 282 -8.98 26.69 2.86
N SER A 283 -9.51 27.34 1.84
CA SER A 283 -9.98 28.72 1.91
C SER A 283 -11.08 28.94 2.96
N LEU A 284 -11.98 27.98 3.17
CA LEU A 284 -13.00 28.06 4.23
C LEU A 284 -12.43 27.75 5.61
N MET A 285 -11.51 26.79 5.73
CA MET A 285 -10.80 26.49 6.99
C MET A 285 -10.04 27.71 7.56
N MET A 286 -9.68 28.67 6.69
CA MET A 286 -9.03 29.93 7.08
C MET A 286 -10.00 31.10 7.36
N ARG A 287 -11.31 30.99 7.08
CA ARG A 287 -12.28 32.11 7.12
C ARG A 287 -13.16 32.13 8.38
N ASN A 288 -12.58 32.35 9.56
CA ASN A 288 -13.29 32.77 10.78
C ASN A 288 -12.30 33.31 11.84
N LYS A 289 -12.51 34.42 12.56
CA LYS A 289 -13.44 35.56 12.43
C LYS A 289 -12.63 36.87 12.20
N LYS A 290 -13.26 38.04 12.31
CA LYS A 290 -12.71 39.37 11.93
C LYS A 290 -11.45 39.84 12.67
N ASP A 291 -11.02 39.21 13.77
CA ASP A 291 -9.78 39.55 14.47
C ASP A 291 -8.60 38.70 13.99
N GLY A 292 -7.49 39.35 13.63
CA GLY A 292 -6.28 38.72 13.05
C GLY A 292 -5.57 37.70 13.95
N SER A 293 -5.93 37.60 15.23
CA SER A 293 -5.52 36.54 16.15
C SER A 293 -6.22 35.19 15.87
N THR A 294 -7.42 35.21 15.27
CA THR A 294 -8.33 34.04 15.21
C THR A 294 -7.96 33.04 14.12
N GLN A 295 -7.38 33.52 13.00
CA GLN A 295 -7.15 32.71 11.80
C GLN A 295 -6.25 31.48 12.04
N LYS A 296 -5.25 31.60 12.93
CA LYS A 296 -4.38 30.47 13.30
C LYS A 296 -5.13 29.39 14.10
N THR A 297 -6.21 29.73 14.78
CA THR A 297 -6.94 28.83 15.69
C THR A 297 -7.84 27.85 14.93
N ALA A 298 -8.46 28.27 13.83
CA ALA A 298 -9.40 27.43 13.06
C ALA A 298 -8.71 26.24 12.38
N PHE A 299 -7.69 26.50 11.55
CA PHE A 299 -6.92 25.43 10.90
C PHE A 299 -6.23 24.51 11.91
N ARG A 300 -5.68 25.08 13.00
CA ARG A 300 -5.13 24.31 14.13
C ARG A 300 -6.17 23.38 14.73
N ALA A 301 -7.38 23.85 15.02
CA ALA A 301 -8.45 23.02 15.58
C ALA A 301 -8.79 21.82 14.66
N MET A 302 -8.64 21.96 13.35
CA MET A 302 -8.80 20.84 12.41
C MET A 302 -7.62 19.88 12.38
N VAL A 303 -6.37 20.36 12.36
CA VAL A 303 -5.16 19.52 12.43
C VAL A 303 -5.12 18.69 13.72
N LEU A 304 -5.66 19.21 14.82
CA LEU A 304 -5.66 18.56 16.14
C LEU A 304 -6.96 17.80 16.47
N SER A 305 -7.99 17.86 15.62
CA SER A 305 -9.29 17.17 15.81
C SER A 305 -9.27 15.74 15.28
N GLN A 306 -9.74 14.78 16.09
CA GLN A 306 -9.80 13.34 15.74
C GLN A 306 -10.64 13.02 14.48
N VAL A 307 -11.49 13.95 14.03
CA VAL A 307 -12.29 13.80 12.80
C VAL A 307 -11.64 14.54 11.65
N SER A 308 -11.35 15.83 11.86
CA SER A 308 -10.91 16.74 10.81
C SER A 308 -9.47 16.48 10.35
N SER A 309 -8.61 15.93 11.22
CA SER A 309 -7.22 15.61 10.88
C SER A 309 -7.12 14.67 9.69
N HIS A 310 -8.04 13.71 9.55
CA HIS A 310 -8.09 12.79 8.42
C HIS A 310 -8.49 13.47 7.10
N LEU A 311 -9.23 14.58 7.14
CA LEU A 311 -9.48 15.40 5.95
C LEU A 311 -8.22 16.20 5.57
N ILE A 312 -7.49 16.75 6.55
CA ILE A 312 -6.19 17.42 6.28
C ILE A 312 -5.17 16.42 5.73
N GLU A 313 -5.10 15.20 6.29
CA GLU A 313 -4.30 14.12 5.72
C GLU A 313 -4.65 13.86 4.25
N GLN A 314 -5.95 13.77 3.93
CA GLN A 314 -6.39 13.49 2.57
C GLN A 314 -6.04 14.64 1.60
N ILE A 315 -6.24 15.89 2.02
CA ILE A 315 -5.86 17.08 1.23
C ILE A 315 -4.36 17.10 0.97
N LEU A 316 -3.52 16.71 1.95
CA LEU A 316 -2.07 16.63 1.78
C LEU A 316 -1.61 15.53 0.80
N GLU A 317 -2.40 14.48 0.56
CA GLU A 317 -2.12 13.46 -0.48
C GLU A 317 -2.54 13.89 -1.89
N LEU A 318 -3.57 14.74 -1.98
CA LEU A 318 -4.21 15.12 -3.25
C LEU A 318 -3.81 16.53 -3.73
N SER A 319 -3.01 17.24 -2.93
CA SER A 319 -2.46 18.56 -3.27
C SER A 319 -1.45 18.47 -4.42
N THR A 320 -1.53 19.41 -5.35
CA THR A 320 -0.43 19.71 -6.28
C THR A 320 0.81 20.21 -5.53
N GLU A 321 1.99 20.15 -6.14
CA GLU A 321 3.24 20.61 -5.49
C GLU A 321 3.18 22.08 -5.04
N GLY A 322 2.46 22.93 -5.78
CA GLY A 322 2.22 24.34 -5.42
C GLY A 322 1.30 24.52 -4.21
N GLN A 323 0.18 23.77 -4.15
CA GLN A 323 -0.70 23.75 -3.00
C GLN A 323 0.01 23.21 -1.76
N TYR A 324 0.74 22.10 -1.90
CA TYR A 324 1.54 21.51 -0.83
C TYR A 324 2.58 22.52 -0.29
N GLN A 325 3.30 23.24 -1.17
CA GLN A 325 4.26 24.26 -0.76
C GLN A 325 3.58 25.43 -0.02
N SER A 326 2.44 25.90 -0.51
CA SER A 326 1.65 26.96 0.13
C SER A 326 1.18 26.57 1.53
N LEU A 327 0.64 25.35 1.70
CA LEU A 327 0.27 24.78 2.99
C LEU A 327 1.50 24.64 3.91
N LEU A 328 2.61 24.13 3.37
CA LEU A 328 3.86 23.91 4.11
C LEU A 328 4.38 25.21 4.72
N ASP A 329 4.60 26.24 3.90
CA ASP A 329 5.19 27.51 4.34
C ASP A 329 4.22 28.31 5.24
N THR A 330 2.93 28.37 4.90
CA THR A 330 1.96 29.25 5.57
C THR A 330 1.43 28.66 6.89
N HIS A 331 1.31 27.33 7.00
CA HIS A 331 0.59 26.69 8.11
C HIS A 331 1.41 25.64 8.84
N PHE A 332 2.19 24.81 8.15
CA PHE A 332 2.91 23.72 8.81
C PHE A 332 4.24 24.14 9.43
N LEU A 333 5.15 24.79 8.68
CA LEU A 333 6.48 25.16 9.20
C LEU A 333 6.46 25.96 10.52
N PRO A 334 5.56 26.93 10.76
CA PRO A 334 5.52 27.66 12.04
C PRO A 334 5.08 26.82 13.25
N ASN A 335 4.37 25.70 13.03
CA ASN A 335 3.77 24.89 14.10
C ASN A 335 4.34 23.45 14.15
N LEU A 336 5.24 23.08 13.21
CA LEU A 336 5.70 21.71 12.99
C LEU A 336 6.33 21.05 14.22
N PRO A 337 7.16 21.73 15.04
CA PRO A 337 7.68 21.19 16.31
C PRO A 337 6.55 20.70 17.24
N GLU A 338 5.57 21.55 17.49
CA GLU A 338 4.48 21.29 18.43
C GLU A 338 3.55 20.18 17.92
N TRP A 339 3.12 20.26 16.66
CA TRP A 339 2.19 19.28 16.09
C TRP A 339 2.83 17.89 15.94
N SER A 340 4.16 17.80 15.89
CA SER A 340 4.89 16.52 15.85
C SER A 340 4.80 15.72 17.15
N GLY A 341 4.64 16.38 18.31
CA GLY A 341 4.46 15.72 19.60
C GLY A 341 2.99 15.53 20.01
N HIS A 342 2.04 16.04 19.22
CA HIS A 342 0.63 16.04 19.60
C HIS A 342 -0.10 14.73 19.22
N PRO A 343 -0.88 14.09 20.13
CA PRO A 343 -1.51 12.79 19.91
C PRO A 343 -2.34 12.61 18.62
N VAL A 344 -2.97 13.68 18.12
CA VAL A 344 -3.66 13.73 16.82
C VAL A 344 -2.78 14.33 15.71
N GLY A 345 -2.36 15.59 15.86
CA GLY A 345 -1.57 16.33 14.86
C GLY A 345 -0.34 15.60 14.30
N ASN A 346 0.30 14.71 15.07
CA ASN A 346 1.46 13.94 14.59
C ASN A 346 1.11 13.07 13.36
N PHE A 347 -0.13 12.61 13.20
CA PHE A 347 -0.56 11.86 12.01
C PHE A 347 -0.64 12.75 10.77
N VAL A 348 -1.08 14.01 10.92
CA VAL A 348 -1.06 15.01 9.85
C VAL A 348 0.37 15.38 9.49
N VAL A 349 1.27 15.50 10.48
CA VAL A 349 2.71 15.71 10.24
C VAL A 349 3.36 14.49 9.55
N GLN A 350 3.03 13.27 9.94
CA GLN A 350 3.45 12.06 9.22
C GLN A 350 3.02 12.11 7.75
N ARG A 351 1.78 12.54 7.47
CA ARG A 351 1.27 12.66 6.10
C ARG A 351 1.96 13.76 5.30
N LEU A 352 2.21 14.92 5.91
CA LEU A 352 3.00 16.01 5.35
C LEU A 352 4.38 15.50 4.92
N ILE A 353 5.12 14.87 5.85
CA ILE A 353 6.47 14.34 5.58
C ILE A 353 6.42 13.26 4.48
N LYS A 354 5.40 12.40 4.48
CA LYS A 354 5.21 11.39 3.44
C LYS A 354 5.12 12.03 2.05
N ASN A 355 4.40 13.14 1.91
CA ASN A 355 4.21 13.86 0.65
C ASN A 355 5.28 14.95 0.39
N VAL A 356 6.42 14.92 1.07
CA VAL A 356 7.60 15.71 0.66
C VAL A 356 8.11 15.19 -0.69
N HIS A 357 7.88 15.96 -1.75
CA HIS A 357 8.22 15.61 -3.13
C HIS A 357 9.68 15.90 -3.49
N ASN A 358 10.23 17.02 -2.99
CA ASN A 358 11.54 17.52 -3.42
C ASN A 358 12.52 17.80 -2.26
N THR A 359 13.81 17.97 -2.61
CA THR A 359 14.89 18.16 -1.61
C THR A 359 14.89 19.53 -0.92
N SER A 360 14.14 20.51 -1.45
CA SER A 360 13.93 21.84 -0.83
C SER A 360 12.87 21.76 0.27
N GLN A 361 11.74 21.11 0.00
CA GLN A 361 10.71 20.79 1.00
C GLN A 361 11.31 19.95 2.14
N LEU A 362 12.09 18.89 1.80
CA LEU A 362 12.81 18.11 2.80
C LEU A 362 13.80 18.98 3.60
N LYS A 363 14.44 19.98 2.98
CA LYS A 363 15.32 20.92 3.68
C LYS A 363 14.54 21.75 4.70
N GLN A 364 13.38 22.31 4.35
CA GLN A 364 12.54 23.10 5.25
C GLN A 364 12.06 22.25 6.44
N VAL A 365 11.39 21.13 6.16
CA VAL A 365 10.85 20.17 7.14
C VAL A 365 11.94 19.65 8.08
N PHE A 366 13.07 19.21 7.53
CA PHE A 366 14.19 18.72 8.33
C PHE A 366 14.79 19.82 9.23
N GLN A 367 14.87 21.07 8.75
CA GLN A 367 15.43 22.16 9.54
C GLN A 367 14.60 22.47 10.80
N ALA A 368 13.27 22.33 10.72
CA ALA A 368 12.38 22.47 11.87
C ALA A 368 12.46 21.27 12.84
N LEU A 369 12.51 20.03 12.34
CA LEU A 369 12.38 18.83 13.18
C LEU A 369 13.69 18.25 13.73
N GLN A 370 14.86 18.55 13.13
CA GLN A 370 16.15 17.95 13.52
C GLN A 370 16.57 18.14 14.99
N LYS A 371 15.98 19.09 15.72
CA LYS A 371 16.22 19.32 17.15
C LYS A 371 15.20 18.61 18.05
N GLU A 372 14.00 18.37 17.54
CA GLU A 372 12.85 17.87 18.29
C GLU A 372 12.75 16.34 18.30
N LEU A 373 13.65 15.62 17.63
CA LEU A 373 13.52 14.16 17.47
C LEU A 373 13.42 13.42 18.81
N GLU A 374 14.14 13.88 19.82
CA GLU A 374 14.10 13.36 21.20
C GLU A 374 12.74 13.61 21.86
N ASN A 375 12.27 14.87 21.80
CA ASN A 375 10.96 15.32 22.28
C ASN A 375 9.80 14.55 21.63
N ILE A 376 9.87 14.32 20.31
CA ILE A 376 8.90 13.56 19.51
C ILE A 376 8.89 12.07 19.88
N LEU A 377 10.06 11.48 20.15
CA LEU A 377 10.18 10.09 20.63
C LEU A 377 9.62 9.94 22.06
N ALA A 378 9.91 10.89 22.96
CA ALA A 378 9.38 10.91 24.33
C ALA A 378 7.83 11.01 24.35
N HIS A 379 7.25 11.79 23.44
CA HIS A 379 5.80 11.85 23.21
C HIS A 379 5.22 10.62 22.48
N ASN A 380 6.00 9.54 22.31
CA ASN A 380 5.63 8.31 21.58
C ASN A 380 5.17 8.55 20.12
N CYS A 381 5.44 9.73 19.55
CA CYS A 381 5.05 10.11 18.19
C CYS A 381 6.06 9.61 17.14
N CYS A 382 6.62 8.41 17.37
CA CYS A 382 7.74 7.81 16.65
C CYS A 382 7.52 7.69 15.14
N GLY A 383 6.25 7.61 14.69
CA GLY A 383 5.88 7.62 13.28
C GLY A 383 6.39 8.85 12.51
N VAL A 384 6.43 10.03 13.13
CA VAL A 384 6.99 11.27 12.53
C VAL A 384 8.47 11.08 12.21
N VAL A 385 9.22 10.47 13.12
CA VAL A 385 10.65 10.20 12.96
C VAL A 385 10.90 9.11 11.91
N VAL A 386 10.04 8.09 11.85
CA VAL A 386 10.05 7.07 10.78
C VAL A 386 9.80 7.70 9.41
N GLN A 387 8.79 8.55 9.27
CA GLN A 387 8.52 9.24 8.00
C GLN A 387 9.65 10.19 7.59
N LEU A 388 10.31 10.85 8.55
CA LEU A 388 11.48 11.68 8.24
C LEU A 388 12.68 10.83 7.77
N ALA A 389 12.84 9.62 8.31
CA ALA A 389 13.82 8.65 7.81
C ALA A 389 13.47 8.16 6.39
N GLU A 390 12.19 7.85 6.14
CA GLU A 390 11.70 7.45 4.81
C GLU A 390 11.96 8.54 3.77
N ALA A 391 11.62 9.80 4.07
CA ALA A 391 11.86 10.93 3.16
C ALA A 391 13.36 11.18 2.90
N CYS A 392 14.21 11.04 3.93
CA CYS A 392 15.66 11.13 3.78
C CYS A 392 16.25 9.99 2.93
N HIS A 393 15.69 8.77 3.04
CA HIS A 393 16.00 7.65 2.15
C HIS A 393 15.56 7.95 0.71
N ARG A 394 14.26 8.19 0.52
CA ARG A 394 13.58 8.37 -0.79
C ARG A 394 14.20 9.48 -1.64
N LEU A 395 14.63 10.58 -1.02
CA LEU A 395 15.18 11.75 -1.72
C LEU A 395 16.72 11.83 -1.68
N GLY A 396 17.41 10.79 -1.20
CA GLY A 396 18.88 10.74 -1.17
C GLY A 396 19.57 11.84 -0.34
N ALA A 397 18.82 12.52 0.54
CA ALA A 397 19.20 13.82 1.10
C ALA A 397 19.03 13.88 2.61
N LYS A 398 19.80 14.76 3.26
CA LYS A 398 19.90 14.95 4.73
C LYS A 398 20.34 13.73 5.56
N GLN A 399 20.44 12.55 4.97
CA GLN A 399 20.83 11.26 5.58
C GLN A 399 21.89 11.36 6.70
N ASP A 400 23.11 11.85 6.43
CA ASP A 400 24.16 11.99 7.45
C ASP A 400 23.76 12.91 8.62
N LYS A 401 22.97 13.97 8.35
CA LYS A 401 22.48 14.89 9.37
C LYS A 401 21.37 14.25 10.20
N PHE A 402 20.51 13.44 9.59
CA PHE A 402 19.48 12.67 10.30
C PHE A 402 20.11 11.63 11.23
N VAL A 403 21.11 10.87 10.78
CA VAL A 403 21.85 9.91 11.63
C VAL A 403 22.50 10.64 12.82
N LYS A 404 23.11 11.81 12.60
CA LYS A 404 23.67 12.64 13.69
C LYS A 404 22.63 13.21 14.64
N ALA A 405 21.41 13.51 14.17
CA ALA A 405 20.31 13.96 15.02
C ALA A 405 19.74 12.80 15.87
N LEU A 406 19.51 11.61 15.27
CA LEU A 406 19.12 10.42 16.02
C LEU A 406 20.16 10.01 17.06
N MET A 407 21.46 10.03 16.72
CA MET A 407 22.51 9.72 17.70
C MET A 407 22.49 10.67 18.91
N LYS A 408 22.04 11.91 18.74
CA LYS A 408 21.83 12.83 19.87
C LYS A 408 20.61 12.43 20.68
N ALA A 409 19.46 12.22 20.04
CA ALA A 409 18.22 11.81 20.69
C ALA A 409 18.28 10.45 21.42
N PHE A 410 19.23 9.57 21.06
CA PHE A 410 19.52 8.33 21.79
C PHE A 410 20.75 8.43 22.72
N HIS A 411 21.25 9.64 22.99
CA HIS A 411 22.41 9.95 23.84
C HIS A 411 23.71 9.19 23.48
N CYS A 412 23.88 8.78 22.21
CA CYS A 412 25.04 8.01 21.74
C CYS A 412 25.96 8.77 20.78
N TYR A 413 25.70 10.04 20.48
CA TYR A 413 26.55 10.88 19.64
C TYR A 413 27.95 11.12 20.25
N SER A 414 28.01 11.28 21.57
CA SER A 414 29.23 11.55 22.33
C SER A 414 29.13 10.88 23.72
N PRO A 415 30.23 10.35 24.27
CA PRO A 415 31.53 10.15 23.61
C PRO A 415 31.45 9.07 22.51
N VAL A 416 32.48 8.97 21.68
CA VAL A 416 32.41 8.25 20.38
C VAL A 416 32.17 6.74 20.55
N GLU A 417 32.60 6.17 21.66
CA GLU A 417 32.45 4.77 22.04
C GLU A 417 30.98 4.35 22.11
N ARG A 418 30.09 5.28 22.50
CA ARG A 418 28.64 5.05 22.54
C ARG A 418 28.04 4.82 21.14
N GLN A 419 28.65 5.36 20.08
CA GLN A 419 28.13 5.25 18.70
C GLN A 419 28.09 3.79 18.23
N MET A 420 28.95 2.90 18.75
CA MET A 420 28.93 1.47 18.45
C MET A 420 27.70 0.74 19.00
N LYS A 421 26.88 1.37 19.85
CA LYS A 421 25.62 0.82 20.39
C LYS A 421 24.37 1.39 19.72
N PHE A 422 24.53 2.25 18.72
CA PHE A 422 23.43 2.90 17.97
C PHE A 422 22.40 1.90 17.42
N MET A 423 22.82 0.72 16.94
CA MET A 423 21.90 -0.33 16.48
C MET A 423 20.94 -0.78 17.59
N SER A 424 21.45 -1.11 18.78
CA SER A 424 20.63 -1.57 19.91
C SER A 424 19.62 -0.50 20.34
N LEU A 425 20.07 0.74 20.47
CA LEU A 425 19.27 1.88 20.96
C LEU A 425 18.15 2.27 19.99
N VAL A 426 18.42 2.34 18.68
CA VAL A 426 17.38 2.61 17.68
C VAL A 426 16.39 1.44 17.60
N THR A 427 16.85 0.20 17.76
CA THR A 427 15.98 -0.99 17.64
C THR A 427 15.05 -1.19 18.84
N SER A 428 15.48 -0.79 20.03
CA SER A 428 14.67 -0.77 21.26
C SER A 428 13.82 0.50 21.41
N LEU A 429 14.21 1.60 20.75
CA LEU A 429 13.76 2.97 21.03
C LEU A 429 14.01 3.43 22.47
N THR A 430 15.21 3.17 23.00
CA THR A 430 15.65 3.65 24.32
C THR A 430 16.92 4.49 24.21
N THR A 431 17.05 5.51 25.06
CA THR A 431 18.32 6.26 25.22
C THR A 431 19.41 5.36 25.81
N TYR A 432 20.67 5.81 25.70
CA TYR A 432 21.83 5.07 26.18
C TYR A 432 21.71 4.69 27.67
N GLU A 433 21.34 5.65 28.52
CA GLU A 433 21.21 5.47 29.98
C GLU A 433 20.13 4.43 30.31
N VAL A 434 18.96 4.52 29.66
CA VAL A 434 17.84 3.58 29.86
C VAL A 434 18.20 2.16 29.40
N PHE A 435 18.87 2.01 28.25
CA PHE A 435 19.27 0.69 27.75
C PHE A 435 20.33 0.02 28.65
N PHE A 436 21.33 0.80 29.09
CA PHE A 436 22.45 0.29 29.88
C PHE A 436 22.17 0.31 31.40
N LYS A 437 20.98 0.73 31.83
CA LYS A 437 20.57 0.88 33.24
C LYS A 437 21.57 1.71 34.05
N ILE A 438 21.94 2.86 33.51
CA ILE A 438 22.78 3.83 34.19
C ILE A 438 21.85 4.75 34.98
N GLU A 439 21.87 4.62 36.30
CA GLU A 439 21.17 5.50 37.22
C GLU A 439 21.71 6.93 37.08
N GLY A 440 20.82 7.92 37.13
CA GLY A 440 21.18 9.34 37.04
C GLY A 440 21.85 9.81 38.33
N SER A 441 22.75 10.78 38.24
CA SER A 441 23.48 11.34 39.38
C SER A 441 22.66 12.27 40.28
N ASP A 442 21.34 12.12 40.30
CA ASP A 442 20.37 13.12 40.76
C ASP A 442 19.37 12.61 41.82
N GLU A 443 19.55 11.39 42.35
CA GLU A 443 18.81 10.92 43.54
C GLU A 443 19.77 10.69 44.72
N GLN A 444 19.42 11.27 45.88
CA GLN A 444 20.14 11.10 47.14
C GLN A 444 19.55 9.92 47.94
N ASP A 445 20.40 9.26 48.71
CA ASP A 445 20.08 8.44 49.88
C ASP A 445 19.07 7.28 49.70
N ASN A 446 19.54 6.14 49.14
CA ASN A 446 19.38 4.87 49.88
C ASN A 446 20.43 3.79 49.52
N PRO A 447 21.51 3.60 50.30
CA PRO A 447 22.58 2.66 49.98
C PRO A 447 22.29 1.23 50.47
N GLN A 448 21.24 0.58 49.97
CA GLN A 448 20.92 -0.80 50.40
C GLN A 448 20.15 -1.70 49.41
N GLU A 449 20.73 -2.04 48.26
CA GLU A 449 20.50 -3.37 47.61
C GLU A 449 21.59 -3.78 46.60
N GLU A 450 22.86 -3.85 47.03
CA GLU A 450 23.93 -4.47 46.21
C GLU A 450 23.73 -5.99 46.07
N SER A 451 23.08 -6.48 45.00
CA SER A 451 23.31 -7.86 44.54
C SER A 451 22.97 -8.16 43.06
N SER A 452 23.91 -8.85 42.40
CA SER A 452 23.68 -9.76 41.27
C SER A 452 23.24 -9.21 39.89
N SER A 453 24.13 -8.48 39.19
CA SER A 453 24.89 -9.07 38.05
C SER A 453 25.58 -8.03 37.16
N THR A 454 26.90 -8.18 36.96
CA THR A 454 27.71 -7.31 36.07
C THR A 454 27.56 -7.68 34.58
N SER A 455 26.35 -8.07 34.15
CA SER A 455 26.09 -8.43 32.76
C SER A 455 25.63 -7.23 31.94
N ILE A 456 26.45 -6.80 30.97
CA ILE A 456 26.10 -5.74 30.01
C ILE A 456 24.75 -6.08 29.35
N PRO A 457 23.72 -5.23 29.47
CA PRO A 457 22.41 -5.43 28.86
C PRO A 457 22.46 -5.80 27.37
N MET A 458 21.50 -6.63 26.96
CA MET A 458 21.44 -7.24 25.64
C MET A 458 20.08 -6.99 25.00
N LEU A 459 20.05 -6.91 23.68
CA LEU A 459 18.82 -6.70 22.92
C LEU A 459 17.95 -7.97 22.95
N THR A 460 16.96 -7.99 23.84
CA THR A 460 15.98 -9.08 24.03
C THR A 460 14.69 -8.89 23.22
N GLU A 461 14.33 -7.65 22.91
CA GLU A 461 13.12 -7.29 22.15
C GLU A 461 13.39 -6.29 21.03
N VAL A 462 12.39 -6.05 20.17
CA VAL A 462 12.48 -5.14 19.03
C VAL A 462 11.23 -4.27 18.97
N ASN A 463 11.42 -2.95 19.06
CA ASN A 463 10.37 -1.99 18.85
C ASN A 463 9.97 -1.95 17.36
N TYR A 464 8.67 -1.90 17.07
CA TYR A 464 8.15 -1.81 15.70
C TYR A 464 8.67 -0.58 14.93
N HIS A 465 8.57 0.61 15.53
CA HIS A 465 9.08 1.84 14.92
C HIS A 465 10.61 1.87 14.88
N GLY A 466 11.28 1.27 15.88
CA GLY A 466 12.72 1.07 15.88
C GLY A 466 13.21 0.23 14.69
N SER A 467 12.53 -0.88 14.38
CA SER A 467 12.79 -1.67 13.18
C SER A 467 12.59 -0.87 11.90
N LEU A 468 11.48 -0.12 11.77
CA LEU A 468 11.25 0.71 10.58
C LEU A 468 12.34 1.76 10.38
N LEU A 469 12.80 2.43 11.44
CA LEU A 469 13.96 3.34 11.37
C LEU A 469 15.19 2.61 10.84
N VAL A 470 15.58 1.49 11.44
CA VAL A 470 16.76 0.71 11.00
C VAL A 470 16.64 0.28 9.53
N GLN A 471 15.45 -0.15 9.08
CA GLN A 471 15.21 -0.54 7.69
C GLN A 471 15.42 0.60 6.68
N HIS A 472 15.11 1.85 7.03
CA HIS A 472 15.44 3.02 6.20
C HIS A 472 16.92 3.40 6.31
N LEU A 473 17.48 3.44 7.52
CA LEU A 473 18.88 3.81 7.77
C LEU A 473 19.87 2.86 7.08
N LEU A 474 19.59 1.55 7.04
CA LEU A 474 20.42 0.55 6.34
C LEU A 474 20.45 0.76 4.82
N LYS A 475 19.46 1.45 4.24
CA LYS A 475 19.37 1.77 2.81
C LYS A 475 19.92 3.16 2.45
N TYR A 476 20.44 3.92 3.41
CA TYR A 476 21.11 5.19 3.15
C TYR A 476 22.39 5.00 2.29
N GLY A 477 22.88 6.08 1.69
CA GLY A 477 24.11 6.10 0.89
C GLY A 477 25.38 5.74 1.68
N ASN A 478 25.33 5.84 3.01
CA ASN A 478 26.46 5.57 3.91
C ASN A 478 26.00 4.94 5.25
N PRO A 479 25.58 3.66 5.27
CA PRO A 479 25.07 3.02 6.48
C PRO A 479 26.20 2.51 7.41
N ARG A 480 27.47 2.85 7.15
CA ARG A 480 28.66 2.19 7.72
C ARG A 480 28.65 2.06 9.24
N LEU A 481 28.27 3.12 9.96
CA LEU A 481 28.21 3.08 11.43
C LEU A 481 27.18 2.07 11.93
N LEU A 482 25.98 2.09 11.35
CA LEU A 482 24.89 1.18 11.72
C LEU A 482 25.23 -0.27 11.34
N VAL A 483 25.90 -0.48 10.20
CA VAL A 483 26.43 -1.79 9.80
C VAL A 483 27.47 -2.32 10.78
N SER A 484 28.42 -1.50 11.22
CA SER A 484 29.40 -1.90 12.25
C SER A 484 28.73 -2.22 13.59
N SER A 485 27.79 -1.37 14.03
CA SER A 485 27.02 -1.56 15.27
C SER A 485 26.14 -2.82 15.22
N PHE A 486 25.57 -3.14 14.07
CA PHE A 486 24.80 -4.38 13.84
C PHE A 486 25.66 -5.64 13.86
N LEU A 487 26.89 -5.60 13.32
CA LEU A 487 27.79 -6.74 13.33
C LEU A 487 28.51 -6.95 14.69
N ASP A 488 28.54 -5.92 15.55
CA ASP A 488 29.00 -6.00 16.94
C ASP A 488 28.04 -6.80 17.84
N LEU A 489 26.74 -6.81 17.56
CA LEU A 489 25.71 -7.57 18.27
C LEU A 489 26.11 -9.04 18.47
N LYS A 490 25.89 -9.57 19.68
CA LYS A 490 26.20 -10.97 20.03
C LYS A 490 25.36 -11.92 19.15
N PRO A 491 25.84 -13.14 18.85
CA PRO A 491 25.09 -14.14 18.06
C PRO A 491 23.66 -14.39 18.54
N THR A 492 23.43 -14.36 19.86
CA THR A 492 22.10 -14.49 20.48
C THR A 492 21.19 -13.28 20.25
N GLU A 493 21.74 -12.05 20.23
CA GLU A 493 20.98 -10.83 19.86
C GLU A 493 20.62 -10.86 18.37
N LEU A 494 21.53 -11.35 17.51
CA LEU A 494 21.24 -11.58 16.09
C LEU A 494 20.17 -12.67 15.88
N GLN A 495 20.12 -13.70 16.74
CA GLN A 495 19.00 -14.66 16.76
C GLN A 495 17.69 -13.99 17.21
N VAL A 496 17.71 -13.15 18.26
CA VAL A 496 16.52 -12.38 18.70
C VAL A 496 15.98 -11.54 17.55
N LEU A 497 16.83 -10.79 16.84
CA LEU A 497 16.44 -10.06 15.64
C LEU A 497 15.84 -10.98 14.58
N ALA A 498 16.56 -12.03 14.19
CA ALA A 498 16.10 -12.95 13.13
C ALA A 498 14.78 -13.67 13.45
N CYS A 499 14.45 -13.86 14.73
CA CYS A 499 13.25 -14.54 15.19
C CYS A 499 12.10 -13.59 15.57
N ASN A 500 12.35 -12.31 15.86
CA ASN A 500 11.30 -11.33 16.14
C ASN A 500 10.55 -10.93 14.85
N ALA A 501 9.23 -10.69 14.93
CA ALA A 501 8.39 -10.35 13.77
C ALA A 501 8.71 -8.98 13.14
N SER A 502 9.13 -8.01 13.95
CA SER A 502 9.67 -6.72 13.48
C SER A 502 11.17 -6.84 13.14
N GLY A 503 11.91 -7.67 13.88
CA GLY A 503 13.36 -7.84 13.72
C GLY A 503 13.78 -8.58 12.45
N SER A 504 12.98 -9.51 11.94
CA SER A 504 13.27 -10.25 10.71
C SER A 504 13.47 -9.32 9.51
N HIS A 505 12.69 -8.24 9.44
CA HIS A 505 12.78 -7.24 8.37
C HIS A 505 14.05 -6.36 8.47
N ILE A 506 14.69 -6.26 9.63
CA ILE A 506 16.02 -5.63 9.77
C ILE A 506 17.08 -6.47 9.07
N VAL A 507 17.08 -7.78 9.34
CA VAL A 507 18.01 -8.73 8.72
C VAL A 507 17.77 -8.78 7.20
N GLU A 508 16.52 -8.75 6.77
CA GLU A 508 16.14 -8.64 5.36
C GLU A 508 16.64 -7.33 4.71
N ALA A 509 16.44 -6.17 5.36
CA ALA A 509 16.91 -4.89 4.84
C ALA A 509 18.45 -4.80 4.77
N PHE A 510 19.17 -5.44 5.71
CA PHE A 510 20.62 -5.55 5.69
C PHE A 510 21.11 -6.35 4.46
N LEU A 511 20.43 -7.45 4.13
CA LEU A 511 20.78 -8.32 3.00
C LEU A 511 20.40 -7.73 1.63
N HIS A 512 19.38 -6.87 1.58
CA HIS A 512 18.87 -6.26 0.34
C HIS A 512 19.35 -4.81 0.12
N SER A 513 20.11 -4.22 1.05
CA SER A 513 20.61 -2.85 0.88
C SER A 513 21.61 -2.74 -0.27
N PRO A 514 21.45 -1.76 -1.18
CA PRO A 514 22.37 -1.56 -2.31
C PRO A 514 23.77 -1.09 -1.89
N THR A 515 23.94 -0.59 -0.66
CA THR A 515 25.20 -0.05 -0.15
C THR A 515 25.97 -1.00 0.78
N ILE A 516 25.44 -2.20 1.06
CA ILE A 516 26.06 -3.21 1.94
C ILE A 516 26.66 -4.34 1.10
N GLY A 517 27.97 -4.27 0.86
CA GLY A 517 28.69 -5.25 0.03
C GLY A 517 28.85 -6.65 0.65
N GLU A 518 29.09 -7.65 -0.22
CA GLU A 518 29.16 -9.09 0.14
C GLU A 518 30.06 -9.39 1.37
N LYS A 519 31.14 -8.62 1.61
CA LYS A 519 32.02 -8.79 2.78
C LYS A 519 31.30 -8.61 4.13
N SER A 520 30.42 -7.61 4.25
CA SER A 520 29.66 -7.37 5.49
C SER A 520 28.57 -8.43 5.70
N GLN A 521 28.02 -8.96 4.61
CA GLN A 521 27.10 -10.10 4.65
C GLN A 521 27.83 -11.38 5.09
N ASP A 522 29.01 -11.67 4.55
CA ASP A 522 29.89 -12.78 4.97
C ASP A 522 30.17 -12.78 6.48
N VAL A 523 30.34 -11.61 7.10
CA VAL A 523 30.48 -11.48 8.57
C VAL A 523 29.18 -11.86 9.28
N LEU A 524 28.01 -11.41 8.81
CA LEU A 524 26.71 -11.80 9.38
C LEU A 524 26.51 -13.33 9.34
N TYR A 525 26.82 -14.00 8.21
CA TYR A 525 26.75 -15.46 8.13
C TYR A 525 27.73 -16.15 9.09
N GLY A 526 28.91 -15.55 9.32
CA GLY A 526 29.86 -16.01 10.33
C GLY A 526 29.36 -15.86 11.77
N ARG A 527 28.67 -14.75 12.08
CA ARG A 527 28.12 -14.45 13.42
C ARG A 527 26.89 -15.28 13.77
N LEU A 528 26.05 -15.64 12.78
CA LEU A 528 24.86 -16.49 12.98
C LEU A 528 25.17 -17.99 13.12
N LYS A 529 26.43 -18.41 12.95
CA LYS A 529 26.86 -19.79 13.16
C LYS A 529 26.55 -20.25 14.60
N GLY A 530 26.09 -21.48 14.75
CA GLY A 530 25.56 -22.07 15.99
C GLY A 530 24.06 -21.86 16.19
N HIS A 531 23.42 -20.98 15.41
CA HIS A 531 22.04 -20.52 15.63
C HIS A 531 21.10 -20.89 14.48
N TYR A 532 21.60 -21.46 13.36
CA TYR A 532 20.77 -21.71 12.16
C TYR A 532 19.65 -22.73 12.40
N VAL A 533 19.87 -23.74 13.25
CA VAL A 533 18.79 -24.69 13.61
C VAL A 533 17.71 -24.02 14.45
N ALA A 534 18.07 -23.07 15.32
CA ALA A 534 17.10 -22.32 16.12
C ALA A 534 16.28 -21.36 15.25
N LEU A 535 16.90 -20.71 14.26
CA LEU A 535 16.19 -19.96 13.21
C LEU A 535 15.24 -20.88 12.43
N ALA A 536 15.74 -22.01 11.92
CA ALA A 536 14.98 -22.93 11.06
C ALA A 536 13.70 -23.48 11.72
N CYS A 537 13.73 -23.72 13.03
CA CYS A 537 12.56 -24.18 13.80
C CYS A 537 11.68 -23.05 14.36
N HIS A 538 11.87 -21.79 13.95
CA HIS A 538 11.07 -20.66 14.43
C HIS A 538 10.14 -20.08 13.35
N ARG A 539 8.95 -19.59 13.77
CA ARG A 539 7.91 -19.06 12.87
C ARG A 539 8.42 -17.95 11.95
N ASN A 540 9.18 -17.00 12.49
CA ASN A 540 9.77 -15.90 11.72
C ASN A 540 11.22 -16.21 11.33
N GLY A 541 11.95 -16.97 12.18
CA GLY A 541 13.35 -17.32 11.95
C GLY A 541 13.55 -18.17 10.69
N SER A 542 12.59 -19.02 10.36
CA SER A 542 12.57 -19.80 9.11
C SER A 542 12.45 -18.88 7.89
N ARG A 543 11.63 -17.82 7.95
CA ARG A 543 11.52 -16.82 6.88
C ARG A 543 12.79 -15.98 6.75
N THR A 544 13.38 -15.56 7.87
CA THR A 544 14.70 -14.90 7.87
C THR A 544 15.77 -15.82 7.28
N LEU A 545 15.70 -17.13 7.55
CA LEU A 545 16.63 -18.12 7.01
C LEU A 545 16.42 -18.41 5.51
N ASP A 546 15.17 -18.40 5.02
CA ASP A 546 14.87 -18.44 3.57
C ASP A 546 15.48 -17.20 2.87
N SER A 547 15.35 -15.99 3.45
CA SER A 547 15.95 -14.76 2.90
C SER A 547 17.48 -14.77 2.95
N LEU A 548 18.07 -15.26 4.06
CA LEU A 548 19.51 -15.53 4.17
C LEU A 548 19.96 -16.55 3.11
N TRP A 549 19.20 -17.63 2.89
CA TRP A 549 19.51 -18.67 1.92
C TRP A 549 19.48 -18.15 0.48
N ALA A 550 18.47 -17.36 0.14
CA ALA A 550 18.30 -16.75 -1.17
C ALA A 550 19.51 -15.87 -1.53
N GLN A 551 19.99 -15.06 -0.59
CA GLN A 551 21.12 -14.13 -0.76
C GLN A 551 22.50 -14.78 -0.56
N ALA A 552 22.58 -15.96 0.09
CA ALA A 552 23.84 -16.61 0.42
C ALA A 552 24.66 -17.01 -0.82
N SER A 553 25.94 -16.64 -0.81
CA SER A 553 26.98 -17.20 -1.69
C SER A 553 27.10 -18.73 -1.50
N LEU A 554 27.71 -19.44 -2.46
CA LEU A 554 27.90 -20.90 -2.33
C LEU A 554 28.64 -21.29 -1.04
N LYS A 555 29.63 -20.48 -0.64
CA LYS A 555 30.35 -20.60 0.64
C LYS A 555 29.39 -20.59 1.82
N ASN A 556 28.48 -19.63 1.87
CA ASN A 556 27.58 -19.42 3.00
C ASN A 556 26.41 -20.42 2.98
N ARG A 557 25.94 -20.85 1.80
CA ARG A 557 25.02 -21.98 1.65
C ARG A 557 25.63 -23.28 2.17
N ILE A 558 26.92 -23.52 1.92
CA ILE A 558 27.63 -24.66 2.51
C ILE A 558 27.69 -24.53 4.04
N LEU A 559 28.07 -23.36 4.56
CA LEU A 559 28.18 -23.10 6.01
C LEU A 559 26.86 -23.37 6.74
N ILE A 560 25.73 -22.87 6.22
CA ILE A 560 24.39 -23.13 6.75
C ILE A 560 24.06 -24.64 6.70
N ALA A 561 24.27 -25.29 5.55
CA ALA A 561 23.93 -26.70 5.37
C ALA A 561 24.79 -27.66 6.24
N GLU A 562 26.06 -27.34 6.49
CA GLU A 562 26.94 -28.07 7.42
C GLU A 562 26.46 -28.02 8.88
N GLU A 563 25.70 -27.00 9.25
CA GLU A 563 25.12 -26.87 10.59
C GLU A 563 23.76 -27.56 10.67
N LEU A 564 22.85 -27.26 9.74
CA LEU A 564 21.49 -27.78 9.72
C LEU A 564 21.45 -29.31 9.71
N ILE A 565 22.31 -29.97 8.91
CA ILE A 565 22.29 -31.44 8.78
C ILE A 565 22.64 -32.16 10.10
N LYS A 566 23.33 -31.50 11.04
CA LYS A 566 23.66 -32.08 12.37
C LYS A 566 22.45 -32.31 13.27
N GLN A 567 21.31 -31.68 12.97
CA GLN A 567 20.04 -31.87 13.67
C GLN A 567 18.91 -32.23 12.68
N GLU A 568 19.23 -33.05 11.68
CA GLU A 568 18.29 -33.51 10.63
C GLU A 568 16.96 -34.05 11.18
N SER A 569 17.00 -34.88 12.23
CA SER A 569 15.81 -35.43 12.86
C SER A 569 14.86 -34.33 13.37
N LYS A 570 15.40 -33.38 14.14
CA LYS A 570 14.68 -32.22 14.67
C LYS A 570 14.08 -31.36 13.55
N LEU A 571 14.86 -31.09 12.49
CA LEU A 571 14.37 -30.33 11.33
C LEU A 571 13.22 -31.03 10.62
N ARG A 572 13.31 -32.37 10.42
CA ARG A 572 12.23 -33.14 9.79
C ARG A 572 10.95 -33.21 10.63
N SER A 573 11.07 -33.22 11.96
CA SER A 573 9.90 -33.23 12.88
C SER A 573 9.28 -31.84 13.10
N ASP A 574 10.04 -30.76 12.91
CA ASP A 574 9.55 -29.40 13.19
C ASP A 574 8.67 -28.85 12.06
N ARG A 575 7.59 -28.14 12.45
CA ARG A 575 6.59 -27.58 11.52
C ARG A 575 7.21 -26.62 10.50
N PHE A 576 8.23 -25.85 10.87
CA PHE A 576 8.94 -24.89 10.02
C PHE A 576 10.23 -25.49 9.45
N GLY A 577 10.98 -26.22 10.27
CA GLY A 577 12.24 -26.88 9.91
C GLY A 577 12.12 -27.81 8.71
N GLN A 578 10.98 -28.48 8.53
CA GLN A 578 10.76 -29.36 7.38
C GLN A 578 10.79 -28.62 6.03
N TYR A 579 10.42 -27.33 6.01
CA TYR A 579 10.45 -26.50 4.81
C TYR A 579 11.89 -26.07 4.52
N ILE A 580 12.64 -25.63 5.53
CA ILE A 580 14.07 -25.33 5.40
C ILE A 580 14.86 -26.56 4.92
N TYR A 581 14.56 -27.75 5.46
CA TYR A 581 15.17 -29.01 5.04
C TYR A 581 14.98 -29.28 3.53
N LYS A 582 13.77 -29.02 3.02
CA LYS A 582 13.41 -29.15 1.59
C LYS A 582 14.06 -28.03 0.76
N ASN A 583 13.94 -26.77 1.17
CA ASN A 583 14.45 -25.57 0.46
C ASN A 583 15.98 -25.58 0.30
N CYS A 584 16.70 -26.00 1.34
CA CYS A 584 18.15 -26.19 1.30
C CYS A 584 18.58 -27.52 0.64
N ALA A 585 17.63 -28.40 0.29
CA ALA A 585 17.84 -29.74 -0.27
C ALA A 585 18.85 -30.58 0.54
N LEU A 586 18.68 -30.62 1.88
CA LEU A 586 19.69 -31.15 2.79
C LEU A 586 19.98 -32.65 2.61
N GLN A 587 19.00 -33.44 2.16
CA GLN A 587 19.21 -34.85 1.79
C GLN A 587 20.30 -35.02 0.71
N ASN A 588 20.26 -34.15 -0.31
CA ASN A 588 21.25 -34.14 -1.38
C ASN A 588 22.58 -33.53 -0.92
N PHE A 589 22.57 -32.61 0.05
CA PHE A 589 23.81 -32.13 0.67
C PHE A 589 24.55 -33.24 1.44
N ALA A 590 23.81 -34.08 2.17
CA ALA A 590 24.36 -35.19 2.95
C ALA A 590 24.92 -36.31 2.05
N HIS A 591 24.14 -36.80 1.09
CA HIS A 591 24.50 -38.00 0.31
C HIS A 591 25.17 -37.70 -1.04
N ARG A 592 24.95 -36.51 -1.63
CA ARG A 592 25.37 -36.17 -3.01
C ARG A 592 26.00 -34.78 -3.10
N ARG A 593 26.91 -34.49 -2.18
CA ARG A 593 27.46 -33.15 -1.94
C ARG A 593 28.13 -32.48 -3.16
N ARG A 594 28.53 -33.23 -4.20
CA ARG A 594 29.03 -32.66 -5.47
C ARG A 594 27.87 -32.14 -6.35
N GLU A 595 26.93 -33.01 -6.71
CA GLU A 595 25.71 -32.65 -7.47
C GLU A 595 24.97 -31.48 -6.82
N TRP A 596 24.86 -31.49 -5.48
CA TRP A 596 24.25 -30.39 -4.74
C TRP A 596 24.99 -29.06 -4.94
N LYS A 597 26.32 -29.03 -4.92
CA LYS A 597 27.10 -27.79 -5.16
C LYS A 597 26.90 -27.28 -6.58
N GLU A 598 26.82 -28.17 -7.56
CA GLU A 598 26.56 -27.83 -8.97
C GLU A 598 25.17 -27.18 -9.13
N VAL A 599 24.13 -27.80 -8.57
CA VAL A 599 22.75 -27.26 -8.56
C VAL A 599 22.66 -25.92 -7.85
N GLN A 600 23.25 -25.78 -6.64
CA GLN A 600 23.22 -24.50 -5.91
C GLN A 600 24.00 -23.40 -6.65
N THR A 601 25.11 -23.73 -7.30
CA THR A 601 25.87 -22.80 -8.15
C THR A 601 25.04 -22.35 -9.36
N GLY A 602 24.34 -23.27 -10.02
CA GLY A 602 23.41 -22.96 -11.12
C GLY A 602 22.29 -22.03 -10.68
N ASN A 603 21.69 -22.28 -9.51
CA ASN A 603 20.62 -21.45 -8.95
C ASN A 603 21.10 -20.04 -8.58
N ILE A 604 22.31 -19.90 -8.02
CA ILE A 604 22.92 -18.57 -7.73
C ILE A 604 23.17 -17.81 -9.05
N LYS A 605 23.74 -18.47 -10.08
CA LYS A 605 23.98 -17.86 -11.40
C LYS A 605 22.69 -17.38 -12.05
N LYS A 606 21.65 -18.23 -12.10
CA LYS A 606 20.32 -17.87 -12.59
C LYS A 606 19.76 -16.64 -11.86
N ARG A 607 19.89 -16.58 -10.52
CA ARG A 607 19.38 -15.45 -9.73
C ARG A 607 20.14 -14.14 -9.98
N LYS A 608 21.46 -14.17 -10.17
CA LYS A 608 22.22 -12.95 -10.53
C LYS A 608 21.79 -12.41 -11.91
N LEU A 609 21.71 -13.29 -12.93
CA LEU A 609 21.22 -12.93 -14.27
C LEU A 609 19.77 -12.38 -14.27
N PHE A 610 18.87 -12.97 -13.47
CA PHE A 610 17.51 -12.44 -13.32
C PHE A 610 17.45 -11.10 -12.58
N LYS A 611 18.39 -10.80 -11.68
CA LYS A 611 18.46 -9.48 -11.03
C LYS A 611 18.98 -8.43 -12.01
N GLU A 612 20.07 -8.73 -12.72
CA GLU A 612 20.65 -7.87 -13.76
C GLU A 612 19.58 -7.45 -14.79
N LEU A 613 18.79 -8.42 -15.30
CA LEU A 613 17.68 -8.18 -16.24
C LEU A 613 16.48 -7.37 -15.67
N LEU A 614 16.38 -7.23 -14.35
CA LEU A 614 15.34 -6.43 -13.69
C LEU A 614 15.86 -5.04 -13.34
N ASP A 615 17.07 -4.94 -12.79
CA ASP A 615 17.74 -3.67 -12.51
C ASP A 615 17.88 -2.84 -13.81
N ASP A 616 18.18 -3.47 -14.95
CA ASP A 616 18.25 -2.86 -16.29
C ASP A 616 16.92 -2.22 -16.79
N LYS A 617 15.78 -2.42 -16.11
CA LYS A 617 14.47 -1.90 -16.53
C LYS A 617 14.00 -0.64 -15.79
N ASP A 618 14.53 -0.40 -14.59
CA ASP A 618 14.13 0.75 -13.76
C ASP A 618 15.02 1.99 -14.00
N ASP A 619 16.17 1.81 -14.67
CA ASP A 619 17.16 2.87 -14.91
C ASP A 619 16.80 3.74 -16.15
N VAL A 620 15.81 4.63 -16.00
CA VAL A 620 15.66 5.78 -16.93
C VAL A 620 16.79 6.78 -16.62
N PRO A 621 17.77 6.97 -17.51
CA PRO A 621 19.02 7.63 -17.16
C PRO A 621 18.84 9.14 -16.98
N ASN A 622 18.70 9.58 -15.73
CA ASN A 622 18.63 10.99 -15.34
C ASN A 622 19.98 11.69 -15.61
N LYS A 623 20.16 12.17 -16.85
CA LYS A 623 21.34 12.91 -17.28
C LYS A 623 21.49 14.21 -16.48
N LYS A 624 22.44 14.21 -15.55
CA LYS A 624 22.96 15.46 -14.97
C LYS A 624 23.47 16.35 -16.09
N SER A 625 22.97 17.59 -16.13
CA SER A 625 23.48 18.62 -17.03
C SER A 625 24.94 18.93 -16.73
N LYS A 626 25.79 18.72 -17.73
CA LYS A 626 26.95 19.56 -17.98
C LYS A 626 26.64 20.35 -19.26
N GLU A 627 26.97 21.63 -19.23
CA GLU A 627 26.95 22.47 -20.42
C GLU A 627 28.15 22.11 -21.30
N GLU A 628 27.90 21.78 -22.55
CA GLU A 628 28.88 21.86 -23.64
C GLU A 628 28.09 22.14 -24.92
N GLN A 629 28.61 23.03 -25.77
CA GLN A 629 27.83 23.64 -26.85
C GLN A 629 27.72 22.73 -28.08
N GLY A 630 26.68 22.95 -28.89
CA GLY A 630 26.26 22.00 -29.93
C GLY A 630 27.22 21.84 -31.11
N GLY A 631 27.28 20.62 -31.62
CA GLY A 631 27.76 20.27 -32.95
C GLY A 631 26.80 19.26 -33.56
N ASP A 632 25.96 19.73 -34.50
CA ASP A 632 24.87 18.94 -35.09
C ASP A 632 25.31 18.08 -36.28
N LEU A 633 24.60 16.97 -36.52
CA LEU A 633 24.62 16.21 -37.78
C LEU A 633 23.39 15.29 -37.85
N CYS A 634 22.21 15.87 -38.11
CA CYS A 634 20.96 15.13 -38.32
C CYS A 634 20.90 14.46 -39.71
N LEU A 635 20.21 13.32 -39.83
CA LEU A 635 20.06 12.57 -41.09
C LEU A 635 18.60 12.24 -41.43
N GLY A 636 17.96 13.13 -42.20
CA GLY A 636 16.98 12.80 -43.24
C GLY A 636 15.53 12.50 -42.85
N LYS A 637 14.61 13.37 -43.31
CA LYS A 637 13.38 12.94 -44.03
C LYS A 637 12.73 14.05 -44.88
N MET A 638 12.57 13.74 -46.17
CA MET A 638 11.61 14.21 -47.18
C MET A 638 10.70 15.45 -46.93
N GLN A 639 10.92 16.51 -47.72
CA GLN A 639 9.94 17.26 -48.56
C GLN A 639 10.78 18.26 -49.39
N LEU A 640 10.81 18.28 -50.74
CA LEU A 640 9.81 18.49 -51.79
C LEU A 640 9.56 19.99 -52.11
N SER A 641 9.62 20.31 -53.42
CA SER A 641 9.20 21.53 -54.13
C SER A 641 9.92 22.88 -53.87
N GLU A 642 10.49 23.41 -54.98
CA GLU A 642 10.51 24.84 -55.38
C GLU A 642 11.37 25.86 -54.58
N LEU A 643 11.89 26.97 -55.17
CA LEU A 643 12.28 27.32 -56.55
C LEU A 643 13.26 28.52 -56.49
N LYS A 644 14.18 28.60 -57.47
CA LYS A 644 14.81 29.82 -58.03
C LYS A 644 15.90 30.64 -57.29
N ASP A 645 16.77 31.14 -58.16
CA ASP A 645 17.51 32.42 -58.22
C ASP A 645 18.30 32.89 -56.96
N ASP A 646 19.63 32.85 -56.91
CA ASP A 646 20.68 33.49 -57.76
C ASP A 646 21.02 34.94 -57.36
N HIS A 647 22.10 35.15 -56.56
CA HIS A 647 23.22 36.01 -56.99
C HIS A 647 24.49 36.02 -56.11
N LYS A 648 25.54 36.57 -56.75
CA LYS A 648 26.87 37.03 -56.28
C LYS A 648 26.82 37.80 -54.94
N GLY A 649 27.90 37.94 -54.17
CA GLY A 649 29.31 37.57 -54.39
C GLY A 649 30.27 38.70 -53.94
N HIS A 650 31.57 38.40 -53.85
CA HIS A 650 32.63 39.21 -53.20
C HIS A 650 32.45 39.38 -51.66
N GLY A 651 33.50 39.59 -50.87
CA GLY A 651 34.94 39.51 -51.18
C GLY A 651 35.79 40.43 -50.30
N LEU A 652 37.10 40.15 -50.28
CA LEU A 652 38.19 40.93 -49.65
C LEU A 652 38.21 40.99 -48.10
N GLU A 653 39.29 41.44 -47.46
CA GLU A 653 40.71 41.01 -47.52
C GLU A 653 41.54 41.74 -46.43
N LEU A 654 42.72 41.21 -46.06
CA LEU A 654 43.83 41.91 -45.36
C LEU A 654 43.49 42.41 -43.92
N HIS A 655 44.42 42.74 -43.00
CA HIS A 655 45.86 42.49 -42.84
C HIS A 655 46.22 42.60 -41.34
N ASP A 656 47.34 42.00 -40.90
CA ASP A 656 48.35 42.52 -39.93
C ASP A 656 47.97 43.11 -38.54
N SER A 657 48.83 43.11 -37.53
CA SER A 657 50.15 42.47 -37.32
C SER A 657 50.58 42.57 -35.83
N HIS A 658 51.66 41.86 -35.45
CA HIS A 658 52.65 42.22 -34.41
C HIS A 658 52.15 42.44 -32.93
N ASP A 659 52.98 42.32 -31.88
CA ASP A 659 54.37 41.89 -31.78
C ASP A 659 54.65 41.01 -30.52
N SER A 660 55.86 40.44 -30.50
CA SER A 660 56.74 39.90 -29.44
C SER A 660 56.48 40.16 -27.92
N SER A 661 57.23 39.58 -26.96
CA SER A 661 58.46 38.78 -27.02
C SER A 661 58.78 37.93 -25.76
N LYS A 662 59.53 36.81 -25.98
CA LYS A 662 60.66 36.29 -25.14
C LYS A 662 60.32 35.80 -23.71
N LYS A 663 61.06 34.89 -23.04
CA LYS A 663 62.36 34.23 -23.30
C LYS A 663 62.46 32.90 -22.49
N THR A 664 63.03 31.84 -23.09
CA THR A 664 64.04 30.86 -22.55
C THR A 664 64.14 30.57 -21.03
N LYS A 665 64.49 29.38 -20.50
CA LYS A 665 65.04 28.07 -20.97
C LYS A 665 64.71 27.05 -19.82
N LYS A 666 65.27 25.85 -19.57
CA LYS A 666 66.46 25.07 -20.02
C LYS A 666 66.10 23.56 -20.00
N LYS A 667 66.75 22.76 -20.84
CA LYS A 667 66.53 21.30 -21.08
C LYS A 667 67.07 20.36 -19.98
N GLY A 668 66.47 19.18 -19.86
CA GLY A 668 67.10 17.93 -19.39
C GLY A 668 66.65 16.75 -20.28
N LYS A 669 67.53 15.77 -20.55
CA LYS A 669 67.25 14.57 -21.38
C LYS A 669 67.86 13.33 -20.73
N ASN A 670 67.24 12.16 -20.93
CA ASN A 670 67.97 10.98 -21.42
C ASN A 670 67.06 9.91 -22.06
N LYS A 671 67.67 9.10 -22.94
CA LYS A 671 67.16 7.81 -23.46
C LYS A 671 67.99 6.70 -22.76
N ILE A 672 67.70 5.38 -22.82
CA ILE A 672 68.03 4.48 -23.95
C ILE A 672 67.58 3.02 -23.66
N LYS A 673 67.00 2.38 -24.69
CA LYS A 673 66.98 0.94 -25.09
C LYS A 673 66.80 -0.23 -24.08
N ILE A 674 65.68 -0.94 -24.32
CA ILE A 674 65.50 -2.40 -24.53
C ILE A 674 66.76 -3.23 -24.90
N PRO A 675 66.83 -4.51 -24.48
CA PRO A 675 67.26 -5.61 -25.36
C PRO A 675 66.20 -6.73 -25.54
N ILE A 676 66.25 -7.46 -26.66
CA ILE A 676 65.39 -8.63 -27.00
C ILE A 676 66.26 -9.73 -27.59
N ASP A 677 66.12 -10.97 -27.12
CA ASP A 677 66.44 -12.22 -27.84
C ASP A 677 65.85 -13.44 -27.12
N LYS A 678 65.80 -14.66 -27.68
CA LYS A 678 65.19 -15.13 -28.95
C LYS A 678 65.19 -16.68 -28.92
N LYS A 679 64.09 -17.30 -29.37
CA LYS A 679 64.00 -18.68 -29.96
C LYS A 679 64.78 -19.86 -29.34
N LYS A 680 64.04 -20.95 -29.06
CA LYS A 680 64.23 -22.24 -29.78
C LYS A 680 62.96 -23.11 -29.75
N LYS A 681 62.86 -24.07 -30.68
CA LYS A 681 61.77 -25.04 -30.85
C LYS A 681 62.34 -26.47 -30.80
N GLN A 682 61.56 -27.43 -30.30
CA GLN A 682 61.34 -28.78 -30.86
C GLN A 682 60.18 -29.42 -30.06
N ASN A 683 59.05 -29.85 -30.64
CA ASN A 683 58.79 -30.95 -31.59
C ASN A 683 58.91 -32.37 -31.00
N SER A 684 57.77 -33.05 -30.83
CA SER A 684 57.44 -34.25 -31.62
C SER A 684 55.96 -34.67 -31.47
N ARG A 685 55.42 -35.33 -32.51
CA ARG A 685 54.14 -36.07 -32.51
C ARG A 685 54.43 -37.56 -32.33
N LYS A 686 53.48 -38.32 -31.78
CA LYS A 686 52.93 -39.52 -32.45
C LYS A 686 51.63 -40.01 -31.79
N GLN A 687 50.71 -40.49 -32.62
CA GLN A 687 49.56 -41.28 -32.20
C GLN A 687 49.94 -42.77 -32.24
N LYS A 688 49.24 -43.60 -31.46
CA LYS A 688 48.79 -44.92 -31.93
C LYS A 688 47.42 -45.25 -31.32
N ILE A 689 46.77 -46.25 -31.91
CA ILE A 689 45.37 -46.65 -31.73
C ILE A 689 45.36 -48.15 -31.37
N GLN A 690 44.18 -48.69 -30.99
CA GLN A 690 43.89 -50.14 -30.78
C GLN A 690 44.48 -50.78 -29.50
N GLU A 691 43.83 -51.74 -28.82
CA GLU A 691 42.45 -52.28 -28.94
C GLU A 691 42.08 -53.11 -27.68
N GLN A 692 40.76 -53.34 -27.44
CA GLN A 692 40.18 -54.35 -26.51
C GLN A 692 40.57 -54.22 -25.01
N GLY A 693 39.81 -54.76 -24.04
CA GLY A 693 38.47 -55.34 -24.06
C GLY A 693 37.99 -55.81 -22.66
N SER A 694 36.67 -55.90 -22.49
CA SER A 694 35.94 -56.78 -21.55
C SER A 694 36.30 -56.94 -20.05
N LYS A 695 35.30 -56.59 -19.21
CA LYS A 695 34.76 -57.34 -18.05
C LYS A 695 35.34 -57.21 -16.61
N THR A 696 34.39 -57.39 -15.69
CA THR A 696 34.43 -58.00 -14.34
C THR A 696 34.84 -57.22 -13.06
N LYS A 697 33.78 -56.89 -12.29
CA LYS A 697 33.55 -57.17 -10.85
C LYS A 697 34.50 -56.64 -9.77
N LYS A 698 33.85 -55.98 -8.79
CA LYS A 698 34.02 -56.08 -7.32
C LYS A 698 35.47 -56.11 -6.75
N CYS A 699 35.78 -55.11 -5.95
CA CYS A 699 35.35 -55.20 -4.54
C CYS A 699 34.75 -53.86 -4.07
#